data_AF-A0A3D9LMD6-F1
#
_entry.id   AF-A0A3D9LMD6-F1
#
_cell.length_a   1.000
_cell.length_b   1.000
_cell.length_c   1.000
_cell.angle_alpha   90.00
_cell.angle_beta   90.00
_cell.angle_gamma   90.00
#
_symmetry.space_group_name_H-M   'P 1'
#
loop_
_entity.id
_entity.type
_entity.pdbx_description
1 polymer ?
#
loop_
_entity_poly.entity_id
_entity_poly.type
_entity_poly.pdbx_seq_one_letter_code
_entity_poly.pdbx_strand_id
1 'polypeptide(L)'
;MNTILSFVSSKKVMTTFLLFIGSLSFAQIVVSNVFPTRVTKSSIVTLTGGTGFTNSTTVSLFGISTGSVKATPDGTELSFQITADNTTSFPSDLIVGGQNVYIGSVSSANKVRINFIAAKKKRNDVSTSDSEYFDLVTEIFTNWDHDGQGYWRSSSYLYNDTSTYPNDYHELIGFTYNGITYSTGVDDAKLSSISGLTIDNETFKAYSTNGITGTINSGANFIATADLVDGKVNEGSVIESANILDLTVFQVMIDGVNGLELGTGVTNYNNTASIRFFSGNGQVGAISDGIPDLLITQIADSGSWDTYYYADDEGNVIGTPIKLYLNNSENNQGRWQLDLYKLPSGVDINTAVPQSRTFGSNESRLIKLVALNLEDFDLNAANIGAVKNINSVAGGSADMAFIAYNQSAFDIKAPIASPLLPRFVCKADGFTDITFTIEAGIDDDAGGRIYPPNISDPDLDMKYQWKRNNTDITGETSSSLTVSDVTSTELGTYKVQVYNNKGGSIILPVTISEGGTPYYWNGTVWSSPYETGSVTVAPKERSLIYTGDYNKAGNLVGCDCLVASGSDVIIPEGSKMVLYNELTVEPEIVEVTDLDEEGNEIILVNQVPAATFTIEDDASLVQINDVENSGKIKVKRVLDASEINQYDYVYWASPVANFNISGISNTPTYQWDVDAVSNDTGVGNWVSAASSMMTPGEGYIVRVANSQLSGFTTEFYGEPNNGPFSVDVFKSTGNYHESSWNLIGNPYPSAIDAETFLTANTNLEGRVDIWTHDTGLFDVTGAADPFYDDFGVNYGDQYITFNSTGTSTPDPSNTFNGKIASGQAFFVRVEDTAPSSPSVTFTNAMRHDNYKAHNNDEFYRGTVDTSVAQEKQLVWLSLANEDNHAMSTLIGYVEGATEGKDRLYDAYTNNEGFNLYSLITEDEKLVIQGLPLPFVDTNTVPLGVELTQSGIYTIAIGNVKGSLFVDREQAIYLEDTYTNVTHDLRASPYTFTGEAGEFNDRFVLRYTPSVTLSVNENSALNTFAYVSNAMFHVKSNSNLDAIEIFDMNGKQIINYTIEDNTNSFDTQFAFANGIYIAAIKLDNGSVVTKKLIN
;
A
#
# COMPACT_ATOMS: atom_id res chain seq x y z
N MET A 1 -31.92 61.23 -8.95
CA MET A 1 -33.37 61.50 -9.04
C MET A 1 -33.74 61.38 -10.50
N ASN A 2 -34.48 60.32 -10.87
CA ASN A 2 -34.63 59.82 -12.25
C ASN A 2 -33.28 59.30 -12.85
N THR A 3 -33.24 58.43 -13.87
CA THR A 3 -34.29 58.06 -14.87
C THR A 3 -34.54 56.52 -14.93
N ILE A 4 -35.39 56.05 -15.85
CA ILE A 4 -36.24 54.83 -15.78
C ILE A 4 -36.31 54.12 -17.17
N LEU A 5 -36.70 52.82 -17.22
CA LEU A 5 -36.91 51.92 -18.41
C LEU A 5 -35.61 51.41 -19.09
N SER A 6 -35.50 50.27 -19.79
CA SER A 6 -36.39 49.14 -20.21
C SER A 6 -35.53 48.04 -20.91
N PHE A 7 -35.85 46.74 -21.06
CA PHE A 7 -36.75 45.73 -20.41
C PHE A 7 -36.48 44.33 -21.06
N VAL A 8 -36.94 43.19 -20.48
CA VAL A 8 -36.91 41.79 -21.03
C VAL A 8 -35.52 41.11 -21.10
N SER A 9 -35.31 39.78 -20.94
CA SER A 9 -35.84 38.75 -20.01
C SER A 9 -35.23 37.37 -20.33
N SER A 10 -34.58 36.70 -19.38
CA SER A 10 -34.53 35.22 -19.33
C SER A 10 -34.66 34.75 -17.87
N LYS A 11 -35.29 33.60 -17.65
CA LYS A 11 -35.70 33.11 -16.32
C LYS A 11 -34.93 31.84 -15.95
N LYS A 12 -34.53 31.68 -14.67
CA LYS A 12 -34.76 30.45 -13.85
C LYS A 12 -34.12 30.39 -12.42
N VAL A 13 -34.00 31.47 -11.64
CA VAL A 13 -33.69 31.34 -10.18
C VAL A 13 -34.51 32.30 -9.31
N MET A 14 -35.78 31.98 -9.02
CA MET A 14 -36.50 32.60 -7.88
C MET A 14 -37.79 31.87 -7.45
N THR A 15 -37.69 30.63 -6.94
CA THR A 15 -38.85 29.94 -6.31
C THR A 15 -38.48 29.13 -5.06
N THR A 16 -37.39 29.47 -4.36
CA THR A 16 -36.89 28.68 -3.21
C THR A 16 -36.38 29.55 -2.06
N PHE A 17 -37.08 30.65 -1.72
CA PHE A 17 -36.65 31.50 -0.59
C PHE A 17 -37.79 32.18 0.19
N LEU A 18 -38.92 31.50 0.42
CA LEU A 18 -39.91 31.98 1.41
C LEU A 18 -40.90 30.92 1.92
N LEU A 19 -40.44 29.74 2.37
CA LEU A 19 -41.29 28.79 3.13
C LEU A 19 -40.51 27.67 3.86
N PHE A 20 -39.52 28.03 4.70
CA PHE A 20 -38.90 27.07 5.63
C PHE A 20 -38.56 27.66 7.01
N ILE A 21 -39.44 28.51 7.55
CA ILE A 21 -39.61 28.59 9.02
C ILE A 21 -40.56 27.45 9.44
N GLY A 22 -40.13 26.22 9.15
CA GLY A 22 -40.71 25.03 9.75
C GLY A 22 -40.23 24.95 11.19
N SER A 23 -41.11 24.56 12.10
CA SER A 23 -40.73 24.29 13.49
C SER A 23 -39.63 23.23 13.52
N LEU A 24 -38.45 23.59 14.04
CA LEU A 24 -37.44 22.62 14.46
C LEU A 24 -37.95 21.86 15.69
N SER A 25 -38.86 20.92 15.42
CA SER A 25 -39.15 19.81 16.30
C SER A 25 -37.88 18.95 16.33
N PHE A 26 -36.96 19.25 17.24
CA PHE A 26 -35.74 18.47 17.41
C PHE A 26 -36.12 17.00 17.63
N ALA A 27 -35.81 16.17 16.64
CA ALA A 27 -36.12 14.76 16.69
C ALA A 27 -35.42 14.15 17.92
N GLN A 28 -36.21 13.58 18.83
CA GLN A 28 -35.62 12.82 19.93
C GLN A 28 -34.94 11.58 19.36
N ILE A 29 -33.79 11.23 19.90
CA ILE A 29 -33.00 10.09 19.39
C ILE A 29 -33.71 8.81 19.81
N VAL A 30 -34.08 8.00 18.82
CA VAL A 30 -34.65 6.67 19.02
C VAL A 30 -33.62 5.64 18.58
N VAL A 31 -33.38 4.65 19.43
CA VAL A 31 -32.40 3.56 19.27
C VAL A 31 -33.09 2.21 19.46
N SER A 32 -32.48 1.11 18.99
CA SER A 32 -33.01 -0.24 19.20
C SER A 32 -32.68 -0.78 20.60
N ASN A 33 -31.47 -0.54 21.12
CA ASN A 33 -31.10 -0.86 22.50
C ASN A 33 -30.05 0.11 23.07
N VAL A 34 -29.88 0.14 24.40
CA VAL A 34 -28.76 0.78 25.11
C VAL A 34 -28.33 -0.08 26.28
N PHE A 35 -27.04 -0.44 26.34
CA PHE A 35 -26.48 -1.31 27.37
C PHE A 35 -25.00 -0.99 27.64
N PRO A 36 -24.50 -1.20 28.88
CA PRO A 36 -25.28 -1.43 30.10
C PRO A 36 -25.97 -0.16 30.62
N THR A 37 -27.01 -0.35 31.43
CA THR A 37 -27.77 0.73 32.09
C THR A 37 -27.55 0.81 33.60
N ARG A 38 -26.99 -0.22 34.25
CA ARG A 38 -26.29 -0.10 35.55
C ARG A 38 -24.78 -0.08 35.28
N VAL A 39 -24.11 1.02 35.60
CA VAL A 39 -22.72 1.28 35.18
C VAL A 39 -21.85 1.69 36.36
N THR A 40 -20.54 1.55 36.23
CA THR A 40 -19.56 2.15 37.13
C THR A 40 -18.39 2.75 36.34
N LYS A 41 -17.27 3.08 36.99
CA LYS A 41 -16.05 3.55 36.31
C LYS A 41 -15.60 2.54 35.25
N SER A 42 -15.16 3.06 34.10
CA SER A 42 -14.68 2.33 32.93
C SER A 42 -15.68 1.38 32.25
N SER A 43 -16.94 1.29 32.70
CA SER A 43 -18.01 0.66 31.93
C SER A 43 -18.14 1.34 30.55
N ILE A 44 -18.21 0.56 29.48
CA ILE A 44 -18.44 1.08 28.12
C ILE A 44 -19.92 0.92 27.79
N VAL A 45 -20.61 2.05 27.58
CA VAL A 45 -22.03 2.10 27.21
C VAL A 45 -22.14 2.19 25.70
N THR A 46 -22.91 1.29 25.12
CA THR A 46 -23.20 1.17 23.69
C THR A 46 -24.70 1.44 23.43
N LEU A 47 -24.98 2.23 22.39
CA LEU A 47 -26.31 2.48 21.82
C LEU A 47 -26.34 1.85 20.43
N THR A 48 -27.33 1.03 20.11
CA THR A 48 -27.46 0.37 18.80
C THR A 48 -28.69 0.84 18.03
N GLY A 49 -28.67 0.75 16.69
CA GLY A 49 -29.81 1.07 15.85
C GLY A 49 -30.24 2.54 15.88
N GLY A 50 -29.29 3.45 16.11
CA GLY A 50 -29.47 4.87 15.79
C GLY A 50 -29.18 5.15 14.31
N THR A 51 -29.12 6.42 13.94
CA THR A 51 -28.68 6.85 12.60
C THR A 51 -27.88 8.15 12.66
N GLY A 52 -26.84 8.26 11.84
CA GLY A 52 -26.02 9.48 11.73
C GLY A 52 -25.09 9.72 12.93
N PHE A 53 -24.73 8.69 13.68
CA PHE A 53 -23.68 8.77 14.69
C PHE A 53 -22.30 8.97 14.07
N THR A 54 -21.41 9.64 14.79
CA THR A 54 -20.04 10.00 14.38
C THR A 54 -19.11 10.04 15.60
N ASN A 55 -17.79 9.97 15.38
CA ASN A 55 -16.81 10.21 16.47
C ASN A 55 -16.85 11.65 17.02
N SER A 56 -17.52 12.58 16.32
CA SER A 56 -17.81 13.95 16.76
C SER A 56 -19.18 14.10 17.47
N THR A 57 -19.95 13.02 17.61
CA THR A 57 -21.26 13.03 18.27
C THR A 57 -21.08 13.24 19.77
N THR A 58 -21.73 14.27 20.32
CA THR A 58 -21.63 14.59 21.74
C THR A 58 -22.54 13.70 22.59
N VAL A 59 -21.97 13.09 23.63
CA VAL A 59 -22.69 12.38 24.69
C VAL A 59 -22.62 13.22 25.97
N SER A 60 -23.67 13.19 26.78
CA SER A 60 -23.68 13.81 28.11
C SER A 60 -24.61 13.09 29.08
N LEU A 61 -24.17 13.02 30.33
CA LEU A 61 -24.92 12.52 31.47
C LEU A 61 -24.72 13.52 32.61
N PHE A 62 -25.80 14.01 33.21
CA PHE A 62 -25.69 14.95 34.33
C PHE A 62 -25.00 14.26 35.53
N GLY A 63 -23.87 14.83 35.97
CA GLY A 63 -23.06 14.33 37.08
C GLY A 63 -22.11 13.16 36.75
N ILE A 64 -22.25 12.52 35.59
CA ILE A 64 -21.42 11.36 35.20
C ILE A 64 -20.52 11.81 34.03
N SER A 65 -19.22 11.93 34.25
CA SER A 65 -18.27 12.20 33.17
C SER A 65 -18.11 10.98 32.27
N THR A 66 -17.89 11.24 30.99
CA THR A 66 -17.70 10.23 29.94
C THR A 66 -16.36 10.46 29.24
N GLY A 67 -15.85 9.41 28.57
CA GLY A 67 -14.66 9.48 27.73
C GLY A 67 -14.95 9.99 26.32
N SER A 68 -14.00 9.79 25.41
CA SER A 68 -14.22 9.96 23.98
C SER A 68 -15.27 8.98 23.44
N VAL A 69 -15.87 9.35 22.31
CA VAL A 69 -16.99 8.65 21.69
C VAL A 69 -16.48 7.93 20.44
N LYS A 70 -16.82 6.64 20.29
CA LYS A 70 -16.54 5.84 19.10
C LYS A 70 -17.86 5.43 18.44
N ALA A 71 -18.08 5.88 17.21
CA ALA A 71 -19.18 5.44 16.36
C ALA A 71 -18.70 4.41 15.32
N THR A 72 -19.60 3.55 14.85
CA THR A 72 -19.33 2.72 13.67
C THR A 72 -19.36 3.55 12.38
N PRO A 73 -18.66 3.15 11.29
CA PRO A 73 -18.64 3.90 10.03
C PRO A 73 -20.01 4.11 9.37
N ASP A 74 -20.95 3.20 9.60
CA ASP A 74 -22.35 3.30 9.15
C ASP A 74 -23.21 4.27 9.99
N GLY A 75 -22.69 4.76 11.12
CA GLY A 75 -23.38 5.64 12.04
C GLY A 75 -24.58 5.01 12.77
N THR A 76 -24.64 3.66 12.91
CA THR A 76 -25.74 2.96 13.59
C THR A 76 -25.45 2.58 15.04
N GLU A 77 -24.18 2.38 15.42
CA GLU A 77 -23.73 2.16 16.80
C GLU A 77 -22.95 3.38 17.33
N LEU A 78 -23.17 3.71 18.60
CA LEU A 78 -22.43 4.74 19.34
C LEU A 78 -21.96 4.15 20.68
N SER A 79 -20.67 4.23 20.96
CA SER A 79 -20.10 3.75 22.23
C SER A 79 -19.28 4.83 22.93
N PHE A 80 -19.32 4.84 24.27
CA PHE A 80 -18.54 5.74 25.12
C PHE A 80 -18.21 5.10 26.46
N GLN A 81 -17.06 5.44 27.04
CA GLN A 81 -16.67 4.97 28.37
C GLN A 81 -17.22 5.90 29.47
N ILE A 82 -17.57 5.35 30.62
CA ILE A 82 -17.81 6.12 31.85
C ILE A 82 -16.47 6.43 32.52
N THR A 83 -16.09 7.72 32.59
CA THR A 83 -14.86 8.16 33.28
C THR A 83 -15.12 8.58 34.72
N ALA A 84 -16.39 8.65 35.13
CA ALA A 84 -16.81 9.10 36.45
C ALA A 84 -16.27 8.20 37.59
N ASP A 85 -15.70 8.85 38.60
CA ASP A 85 -15.14 8.22 39.81
C ASP A 85 -15.82 8.79 41.07
N ASN A 86 -17.15 8.83 41.02
CA ASN A 86 -17.98 9.47 42.05
C ASN A 86 -18.13 8.57 43.29
N THR A 87 -18.21 9.19 44.47
CA THR A 87 -18.41 8.50 45.76
C THR A 87 -19.89 8.17 46.08
N THR A 88 -20.83 8.52 45.20
CA THR A 88 -22.26 8.27 45.38
C THR A 88 -22.93 7.72 44.12
N SER A 89 -23.89 6.83 44.31
CA SER A 89 -24.66 6.20 43.23
C SER A 89 -25.89 7.05 42.89
N PHE A 90 -26.16 7.31 41.60
CA PHE A 90 -27.33 8.09 41.16
C PHE A 90 -27.73 7.81 39.69
N PRO A 91 -29.03 7.99 39.36
CA PRO A 91 -29.51 7.91 37.98
C PRO A 91 -29.27 9.22 37.22
N SER A 92 -29.03 9.11 35.92
CA SER A 92 -28.98 10.25 35.00
C SER A 92 -29.69 9.91 33.68
N ASP A 93 -30.41 10.88 33.11
CA ASP A 93 -31.07 10.73 31.81
C ASP A 93 -30.01 10.82 30.69
N LEU A 94 -30.02 9.89 29.72
CA LEU A 94 -29.04 9.87 28.63
C LEU A 94 -29.34 10.92 27.57
N ILE A 95 -28.37 11.80 27.31
CA ILE A 95 -28.48 12.88 26.33
C ILE A 95 -27.38 12.74 25.28
N VAL A 96 -27.77 12.66 24.00
CA VAL A 96 -26.87 12.57 22.84
C VAL A 96 -27.25 13.67 21.84
N GLY A 97 -26.27 14.38 21.27
CA GLY A 97 -26.54 15.52 20.37
C GLY A 97 -27.41 16.63 20.99
N GLY A 98 -27.46 16.71 22.33
CA GLY A 98 -28.35 17.60 23.07
C GLY A 98 -29.82 17.15 23.16
N GLN A 99 -30.17 15.93 22.72
CA GLN A 99 -31.52 15.34 22.81
C GLN A 99 -31.57 14.13 23.75
N ASN A 100 -32.72 13.85 24.36
CA ASN A 100 -32.89 12.63 25.17
C ASN A 100 -32.93 11.41 24.25
N VAL A 101 -32.37 10.29 24.72
CA VAL A 101 -32.41 8.99 24.03
C VAL A 101 -33.59 8.15 24.50
N TYR A 102 -34.23 7.42 23.58
CA TYR A 102 -35.38 6.55 23.82
C TYR A 102 -35.23 5.21 23.11
N ILE A 103 -35.60 4.10 23.76
CA ILE A 103 -35.62 2.78 23.13
C ILE A 103 -36.94 2.56 22.37
N GLY A 104 -36.85 2.27 21.06
CA GLY A 104 -37.94 1.87 20.18
C GLY A 104 -39.01 2.93 19.85
N SER A 105 -39.39 3.80 20.78
CA SER A 105 -40.34 4.91 20.53
C SER A 105 -40.29 5.99 21.61
N VAL A 106 -40.58 7.24 21.21
CA VAL A 106 -40.53 8.42 22.10
C VAL A 106 -41.68 8.40 23.11
N SER A 107 -41.43 7.84 24.29
CA SER A 107 -42.37 7.85 25.43
C SER A 107 -41.62 7.99 26.76
N SER A 108 -42.28 8.53 27.79
CA SER A 108 -41.67 8.70 29.12
C SER A 108 -41.27 7.39 29.80
N ALA A 109 -41.81 6.24 29.36
CA ALA A 109 -41.45 4.91 29.85
C ALA A 109 -40.20 4.35 29.15
N ASN A 110 -39.92 4.81 27.93
CA ASN A 110 -38.82 4.31 27.09
C ASN A 110 -37.57 5.19 27.16
N LYS A 111 -37.60 6.29 27.93
CA LYS A 111 -36.49 7.24 28.02
C LYS A 111 -35.32 6.61 28.75
N VAL A 112 -34.16 6.58 28.11
CA VAL A 112 -32.98 5.87 28.61
C VAL A 112 -32.39 6.59 29.82
N ARG A 113 -32.05 5.80 30.84
CA ARG A 113 -31.36 6.23 32.05
C ARG A 113 -30.16 5.36 32.31
N ILE A 114 -29.05 6.01 32.64
CA ILE A 114 -27.83 5.37 33.09
C ILE A 114 -27.75 5.54 34.61
N ASN A 115 -27.70 4.42 35.33
CA ASN A 115 -27.61 4.37 36.78
C ASN A 115 -26.15 4.16 37.17
N PHE A 116 -25.47 5.22 37.60
CA PHE A 116 -24.10 5.09 38.10
C PHE A 116 -24.12 4.45 39.49
N ILE A 117 -23.31 3.41 39.67
CA ILE A 117 -23.09 2.71 40.93
C ILE A 117 -21.66 3.02 41.40
N ALA A 118 -21.54 3.76 42.50
CA ALA A 118 -20.27 4.06 43.13
C ALA A 118 -19.70 2.81 43.82
N ALA A 119 -18.37 2.70 43.85
CA ALA A 119 -17.67 1.57 44.46
C ALA A 119 -17.49 1.75 45.98
N LYS A 120 -17.65 0.67 46.76
CA LYS A 120 -17.17 0.60 48.15
C LYS A 120 -15.65 0.63 48.15
N LYS A 121 -15.01 1.45 48.99
CA LYS A 121 -13.54 1.45 49.13
C LYS A 121 -13.10 0.42 50.16
N LYS A 122 -12.21 -0.50 49.79
CA LYS A 122 -11.59 -1.49 50.68
C LYS A 122 -10.06 -1.34 50.69
N ARG A 123 -9.45 -1.48 51.88
CA ARG A 123 -8.00 -1.37 52.10
C ARG A 123 -7.48 -2.45 53.06
N ASN A 124 -6.22 -2.86 52.86
CA ASN A 124 -5.49 -3.75 53.78
C ASN A 124 -4.90 -3.00 55.00
N ASP A 125 -5.21 -1.71 55.17
CA ASP A 125 -4.76 -0.87 56.29
C ASP A 125 -5.90 -0.09 56.95
N VAL A 126 -5.70 0.30 58.21
CA VAL A 126 -6.72 0.99 59.04
C VAL A 126 -6.46 2.51 59.05
N SER A 127 -6.47 3.13 57.86
CA SER A 127 -5.92 4.48 57.65
C SER A 127 -6.93 5.64 57.55
N THR A 128 -8.19 5.41 57.18
CA THR A 128 -9.17 6.49 56.89
C THR A 128 -10.60 6.18 57.35
N SER A 129 -11.44 7.22 57.50
CA SER A 129 -12.86 7.10 57.84
C SER A 129 -13.77 6.66 56.69
N ASP A 130 -13.26 6.74 55.47
CA ASP A 130 -14.04 6.67 54.22
C ASP A 130 -13.74 5.38 53.42
N SER A 131 -13.02 4.45 54.02
CA SER A 131 -12.68 3.14 53.46
C SER A 131 -12.90 2.05 54.51
N GLU A 132 -13.40 0.89 54.09
CA GLU A 132 -13.59 -0.27 54.95
C GLU A 132 -12.31 -1.13 54.94
N TYR A 133 -11.95 -1.66 56.12
CA TYR A 133 -10.94 -2.70 56.22
C TYR A 133 -11.53 -4.04 55.77
N PHE A 134 -10.72 -4.95 55.23
CA PHE A 134 -11.15 -6.30 54.87
C PHE A 134 -10.30 -7.35 55.58
N ASP A 135 -10.91 -8.50 55.88
CA ASP A 135 -10.22 -9.60 56.55
C ASP A 135 -9.10 -10.15 55.65
N LEU A 136 -7.92 -10.35 56.24
CA LEU A 136 -6.70 -10.63 55.48
C LEU A 136 -6.48 -12.13 55.29
N VAL A 137 -5.96 -12.50 54.12
CA VAL A 137 -5.16 -13.72 54.00
C VAL A 137 -3.90 -13.52 54.84
N THR A 138 -3.60 -14.46 55.72
CA THR A 138 -2.52 -14.36 56.73
C THR A 138 -1.34 -15.29 56.46
N GLU A 139 -1.55 -16.36 55.70
CA GLU A 139 -0.50 -17.24 55.18
C GLU A 139 -0.93 -17.77 53.80
N ILE A 140 0.00 -18.01 52.88
CA ILE A 140 -0.23 -18.73 51.62
C ILE A 140 0.74 -19.90 51.50
N PHE A 141 0.37 -20.93 50.75
CA PHE A 141 1.12 -22.15 50.55
C PHE A 141 1.23 -22.44 49.05
N THR A 142 2.43 -22.79 48.58
CA THR A 142 2.68 -23.18 47.19
C THR A 142 3.42 -24.50 47.11
N ASN A 143 3.42 -25.15 45.94
CA ASN A 143 4.12 -26.42 45.73
C ASN A 143 5.64 -26.31 45.50
N TRP A 144 6.20 -25.09 45.56
CA TRP A 144 7.63 -24.81 45.39
C TRP A 144 8.52 -25.62 46.36
N ASP A 145 9.64 -26.20 45.88
CA ASP A 145 10.48 -27.08 46.71
C ASP A 145 11.48 -26.35 47.63
N HIS A 146 10.97 -25.56 48.57
CA HIS A 146 11.80 -24.88 49.56
C HIS A 146 12.40 -25.86 50.59
N ASP A 147 13.73 -25.86 50.70
CA ASP A 147 14.53 -26.75 51.56
C ASP A 147 14.33 -28.27 51.35
N GLY A 148 13.82 -28.71 50.19
CA GLY A 148 13.56 -30.13 49.93
C GLY A 148 12.29 -30.68 50.61
N GLN A 149 11.36 -29.80 50.99
CA GLN A 149 10.07 -30.15 51.60
C GLN A 149 8.95 -30.36 50.57
N GLY A 150 9.16 -29.93 49.32
CA GLY A 150 8.19 -29.95 48.24
C GLY A 150 6.99 -29.01 48.45
N TYR A 151 7.13 -28.02 49.32
CA TYR A 151 6.18 -26.92 49.47
C TYR A 151 6.89 -25.69 50.06
N TRP A 152 6.34 -24.52 49.77
CA TRP A 152 6.70 -23.26 50.44
C TRP A 152 5.48 -22.70 51.16
N ARG A 153 5.74 -21.82 52.14
CA ARG A 153 4.71 -21.08 52.84
C ARG A 153 5.21 -19.69 53.18
N SER A 154 4.33 -18.68 53.16
CA SER A 154 4.75 -17.29 53.35
C SER A 154 5.40 -16.99 54.70
N SER A 155 5.13 -17.75 55.76
CA SER A 155 5.84 -17.56 57.04
C SER A 155 7.29 -18.12 57.06
N SER A 156 7.76 -18.73 55.96
CA SER A 156 9.17 -19.07 55.73
C SER A 156 9.97 -17.93 55.09
N TYR A 157 9.31 -16.91 54.53
CA TYR A 157 9.96 -15.76 53.89
C TYR A 157 10.79 -14.94 54.88
N LEU A 158 12.04 -14.63 54.50
CA LEU A 158 12.94 -13.76 55.25
C LEU A 158 13.42 -12.61 54.36
N TYR A 159 13.07 -11.38 54.73
CA TYR A 159 13.43 -10.19 53.96
C TYR A 159 14.95 -10.01 53.85
N ASN A 160 15.44 -9.95 52.61
CA ASN A 160 16.86 -9.97 52.18
C ASN A 160 17.55 -11.35 52.20
N ASP A 161 16.82 -12.45 52.35
CA ASP A 161 17.33 -13.80 52.06
C ASP A 161 16.61 -14.38 50.84
N THR A 162 17.21 -14.21 49.66
CA THR A 162 16.63 -14.66 48.39
C THR A 162 16.52 -16.18 48.28
N SER A 163 17.15 -16.97 49.16
CA SER A 163 16.93 -18.42 49.20
C SER A 163 15.50 -18.78 49.67
N THR A 164 14.81 -17.83 50.31
CA THR A 164 13.42 -17.98 50.76
C THR A 164 12.37 -17.49 49.76
N TYR A 165 12.79 -17.03 48.58
CA TYR A 165 11.94 -16.41 47.55
C TYR A 165 11.70 -17.40 46.40
N PRO A 166 10.45 -17.75 46.04
CA PRO A 166 10.16 -18.60 44.88
C PRO A 166 10.79 -18.07 43.58
N ASN A 167 11.30 -18.96 42.73
CA ASN A 167 12.05 -18.58 41.52
C ASN A 167 11.84 -19.47 40.28
N ASP A 168 11.12 -20.59 40.39
CA ASP A 168 10.50 -21.34 39.29
C ASP A 168 8.96 -21.40 39.48
N TYR A 169 8.28 -22.35 38.84
CA TYR A 169 6.83 -22.58 38.98
C TYR A 169 6.43 -22.88 40.44
N HIS A 170 5.40 -22.20 40.96
CA HIS A 170 4.99 -22.22 42.36
C HIS A 170 3.48 -22.00 42.56
N GLU A 171 2.67 -22.89 41.98
CA GLU A 171 1.21 -22.95 42.08
C GLU A 171 0.67 -22.86 43.53
N LEU A 172 -0.39 -22.08 43.73
CA LEU A 172 -1.06 -21.87 45.02
C LEU A 172 -1.84 -23.13 45.45
N ILE A 173 -1.36 -23.85 46.46
CA ILE A 173 -1.98 -25.08 46.99
C ILE A 173 -2.94 -24.83 48.18
N GLY A 174 -2.89 -23.64 48.78
CA GLY A 174 -3.78 -23.28 49.89
C GLY A 174 -3.46 -21.91 50.49
N PHE A 175 -4.37 -21.40 51.33
CA PHE A 175 -4.22 -20.09 51.99
C PHE A 175 -4.99 -20.01 53.32
N THR A 176 -4.46 -19.28 54.30
CA THR A 176 -5.05 -19.12 55.63
C THR A 176 -5.83 -17.81 55.75
N TYR A 177 -7.15 -17.89 55.88
CA TYR A 177 -8.07 -16.76 56.03
C TYR A 177 -8.89 -16.94 57.32
N ASN A 178 -9.01 -15.89 58.13
CA ASN A 178 -9.71 -15.90 59.43
C ASN A 178 -9.36 -17.07 60.39
N GLY A 179 -8.15 -17.64 60.24
CA GLY A 179 -7.62 -18.73 61.08
C GLY A 179 -7.91 -20.16 60.58
N ILE A 180 -8.56 -20.31 59.43
CA ILE A 180 -8.76 -21.58 58.71
C ILE A 180 -7.88 -21.57 57.47
N THR A 181 -7.24 -22.70 57.15
CA THR A 181 -6.49 -22.87 55.90
C THR A 181 -7.38 -23.54 54.86
N TYR A 182 -7.75 -22.82 53.82
CA TYR A 182 -8.52 -23.38 52.71
C TYR A 182 -7.56 -23.99 51.68
N SER A 183 -7.86 -25.21 51.21
CA SER A 183 -7.21 -25.78 50.04
C SER A 183 -7.70 -25.09 48.75
N THR A 184 -6.96 -25.26 47.67
CA THR A 184 -7.34 -24.80 46.33
C THR A 184 -7.71 -25.93 45.37
N GLY A 185 -7.55 -27.20 45.76
CA GLY A 185 -7.70 -28.35 44.88
C GLY A 185 -6.49 -28.63 43.97
N VAL A 186 -5.38 -27.87 44.09
CA VAL A 186 -4.15 -28.07 43.30
C VAL A 186 -3.35 -29.28 43.82
N ASP A 187 -2.99 -29.29 45.10
CA ASP A 187 -2.39 -30.46 45.76
C ASP A 187 -2.82 -30.56 47.24
N ASP A 188 -4.08 -30.95 47.44
CA ASP A 188 -4.67 -31.29 48.74
C ASP A 188 -3.80 -32.25 49.56
N ALA A 189 -3.09 -33.18 48.88
CA ALA A 189 -2.26 -34.19 49.54
C ALA A 189 -0.97 -33.58 50.10
N LYS A 190 -0.37 -32.61 49.39
CA LYS A 190 0.75 -31.82 49.90
C LYS A 190 0.31 -30.91 51.03
N LEU A 191 -0.78 -30.16 50.88
CA LEU A 191 -1.28 -29.27 51.94
C LEU A 191 -1.59 -30.07 53.22
N SER A 192 -2.25 -31.23 53.08
CA SER A 192 -2.55 -32.15 54.18
C SER A 192 -1.33 -32.78 54.86
N SER A 193 -0.14 -32.68 54.26
CA SER A 193 1.12 -33.16 54.87
C SER A 193 1.74 -32.14 55.84
N ILE A 194 1.32 -30.87 55.77
CA ILE A 194 1.89 -29.77 56.57
C ILE A 194 1.30 -29.81 57.99
N SER A 195 2.17 -30.02 58.98
CA SER A 195 1.72 -30.21 60.36
C SER A 195 1.25 -28.92 61.03
N GLY A 196 0.05 -28.93 61.60
CA GLY A 196 -0.46 -27.87 62.47
C GLY A 196 -1.51 -26.94 61.84
N LEU A 197 -1.86 -27.17 60.58
CA LEU A 197 -2.95 -26.46 59.89
C LEU A 197 -4.32 -26.96 60.35
N THR A 198 -5.33 -26.09 60.27
CA THR A 198 -6.74 -26.48 60.35
C THR A 198 -7.30 -26.31 58.94
N ILE A 199 -7.35 -27.42 58.19
CA ILE A 199 -7.65 -27.40 56.76
C ILE A 199 -9.15 -27.56 56.53
N ASP A 200 -9.70 -26.78 55.61
CA ASP A 200 -10.96 -27.04 54.92
C ASP A 200 -10.70 -27.25 53.42
N ASN A 201 -11.42 -28.19 52.80
CA ASN A 201 -11.11 -28.69 51.45
C ASN A 201 -12.07 -28.10 50.40
N GLU A 202 -11.69 -26.91 49.90
CA GLU A 202 -12.36 -26.23 48.79
C GLU A 202 -11.61 -26.42 47.47
N THR A 203 -12.28 -26.17 46.35
CA THR A 203 -11.67 -26.10 45.01
C THR A 203 -11.74 -24.67 44.50
N PHE A 204 -10.59 -24.05 44.25
CA PHE A 204 -10.50 -22.75 43.59
C PHE A 204 -10.04 -22.92 42.15
N LYS A 205 -10.59 -22.12 41.23
CA LYS A 205 -10.16 -22.06 39.83
C LYS A 205 -10.01 -20.61 39.37
N ALA A 206 -9.00 -20.30 38.57
CA ALA A 206 -8.92 -19.01 37.88
C ALA A 206 -10.14 -18.81 36.97
N TYR A 207 -10.65 -17.59 36.90
CA TYR A 207 -11.65 -17.25 35.89
C TYR A 207 -10.99 -17.19 34.51
N SER A 208 -11.60 -17.83 33.52
CA SER A 208 -11.21 -17.65 32.12
C SER A 208 -11.51 -16.21 31.65
N THR A 209 -10.53 -15.57 31.01
CA THR A 209 -10.72 -14.23 30.42
C THR A 209 -11.55 -14.32 29.13
N ASN A 210 -12.24 -13.23 28.76
CA ASN A 210 -13.11 -13.17 27.57
C ASN A 210 -12.55 -12.32 26.41
N GLY A 211 -11.24 -12.15 26.41
CA GLY A 211 -10.55 -11.10 25.70
C GLY A 211 -10.13 -10.00 26.67
N ILE A 212 -8.85 -9.70 26.66
CA ILE A 212 -8.24 -8.61 27.40
C ILE A 212 -8.27 -7.40 26.46
N THR A 213 -8.98 -6.32 26.81
CA THR A 213 -9.15 -5.20 25.87
C THR A 213 -8.21 -4.04 26.18
N GLY A 214 -7.31 -3.74 25.24
CA GLY A 214 -6.33 -2.66 25.33
C GLY A 214 -5.24 -2.79 24.28
N THR A 215 -4.47 -1.72 24.09
CA THR A 215 -3.19 -1.76 23.37
C THR A 215 -2.04 -1.66 24.36
N ILE A 216 -0.92 -2.29 24.02
CA ILE A 216 0.33 -2.13 24.76
C ILE A 216 0.81 -0.68 24.63
N ASN A 217 1.17 -0.05 25.75
CA ASN A 217 1.62 1.33 25.77
C ASN A 217 3.15 1.40 25.95
N SER A 218 3.86 1.89 24.93
CA SER A 218 5.26 2.35 24.99
C SER A 218 6.26 1.34 25.59
N GLY A 219 5.99 0.04 25.47
CA GLY A 219 6.83 -1.02 26.07
C GLY A 219 6.81 -1.08 27.60
N ALA A 220 5.82 -0.46 28.25
CA ALA A 220 5.68 -0.37 29.70
C ALA A 220 4.82 -1.49 30.32
N ASN A 221 4.15 -2.31 29.52
CA ASN A 221 3.47 -3.53 29.97
C ASN A 221 4.44 -4.73 29.83
N PHE A 222 4.48 -5.62 30.82
CA PHE A 222 5.38 -6.78 30.80
C PHE A 222 4.68 -8.08 31.13
N ILE A 223 5.06 -9.15 30.44
CA ILE A 223 4.87 -10.52 30.96
C ILE A 223 5.96 -10.77 32.01
N ALA A 224 5.54 -11.31 33.15
CA ALA A 224 6.39 -11.71 34.25
C ALA A 224 6.44 -13.24 34.31
N THR A 225 7.65 -13.81 34.43
CA THR A 225 7.86 -15.24 34.73
C THR A 225 8.96 -15.39 35.76
N ALA A 226 8.99 -16.49 36.51
CA ALA A 226 10.02 -16.70 37.50
C ALA A 226 11.38 -17.01 36.83
N ASP A 227 12.50 -16.59 37.45
CA ASP A 227 13.90 -16.58 36.94
C ASP A 227 14.52 -17.97 36.62
N LEU A 228 13.69 -19.03 36.64
CA LEU A 228 14.03 -20.40 36.23
C LEU A 228 12.96 -21.06 35.33
N VAL A 229 11.91 -20.35 34.90
CA VAL A 229 10.91 -20.86 33.93
C VAL A 229 11.52 -21.15 32.56
N ASP A 230 12.58 -20.41 32.21
CA ASP A 230 13.42 -20.64 31.03
C ASP A 230 14.64 -21.56 31.31
N GLY A 231 14.95 -21.78 32.59
CA GLY A 231 16.11 -22.52 33.09
C GLY A 231 17.39 -21.70 33.31
N LYS A 232 17.38 -20.35 33.27
CA LYS A 232 18.58 -19.50 33.34
C LYS A 232 18.46 -18.25 34.24
N VAL A 233 18.94 -18.40 35.47
CA VAL A 233 19.26 -17.28 36.36
C VAL A 233 20.16 -16.22 35.67
N ASN A 234 19.68 -14.98 35.54
CA ASN A 234 20.31 -13.85 34.80
C ASN A 234 20.58 -14.09 33.28
N GLU A 235 19.56 -14.36 32.45
CA GLU A 235 19.77 -14.34 30.98
C GLU A 235 20.00 -12.93 30.38
N GLY A 236 20.34 -12.87 29.08
CA GLY A 236 20.58 -11.61 28.37
C GLY A 236 19.29 -10.82 28.05
N SER A 237 19.40 -9.75 27.26
CA SER A 237 18.21 -9.03 26.75
C SER A 237 17.46 -9.79 25.63
N VAL A 238 18.10 -10.79 25.04
CA VAL A 238 17.57 -11.62 23.94
C VAL A 238 16.96 -12.90 24.52
N ILE A 239 15.70 -13.14 24.19
CA ILE A 239 14.93 -14.30 24.63
C ILE A 239 15.32 -15.51 23.77
N GLU A 240 15.86 -16.57 24.38
CA GLU A 240 16.18 -17.82 23.67
C GLU A 240 15.20 -18.96 23.97
N SER A 241 14.33 -18.81 24.97
CA SER A 241 13.47 -19.89 25.46
C SER A 241 12.14 -19.97 24.71
N ALA A 242 11.86 -21.16 24.15
CA ALA A 242 10.56 -21.49 23.57
C ALA A 242 9.41 -21.50 24.60
N ASN A 243 9.71 -21.57 25.91
CA ASN A 243 8.70 -21.42 26.96
C ASN A 243 8.25 -19.95 27.13
N ILE A 244 8.99 -18.99 26.57
CA ILE A 244 8.76 -17.54 26.74
C ILE A 244 8.34 -16.87 25.42
N LEU A 245 8.98 -17.21 24.30
CA LEU A 245 8.82 -16.52 23.00
C LEU A 245 7.36 -16.40 22.52
N ASP A 246 6.56 -17.45 22.74
CA ASP A 246 5.15 -17.51 22.31
C ASP A 246 4.15 -17.29 23.47
N LEU A 247 4.59 -16.74 24.62
CA LEU A 247 3.69 -16.40 25.72
C LEU A 247 2.84 -15.18 25.39
N THR A 248 1.54 -15.31 25.59
CA THR A 248 0.58 -14.19 25.55
C THR A 248 0.09 -13.85 26.96
N VAL A 249 -0.39 -12.61 27.09
CA VAL A 249 -1.11 -12.11 28.28
C VAL A 249 -2.31 -13.01 28.64
N PHE A 250 -2.89 -13.74 27.69
CA PHE A 250 -3.94 -14.73 27.96
C PHE A 250 -3.40 -15.96 28.70
N GLN A 251 -2.30 -16.57 28.25
CA GLN A 251 -1.76 -17.82 28.82
C GLN A 251 -1.34 -17.63 30.29
N VAL A 252 -0.53 -16.62 30.57
CA VAL A 252 0.01 -16.38 31.92
C VAL A 252 -1.06 -15.94 32.95
N MET A 253 -2.26 -15.57 32.49
CA MET A 253 -3.41 -15.24 33.35
C MET A 253 -4.24 -16.46 33.79
N ILE A 254 -3.93 -17.65 33.28
CA ILE A 254 -4.60 -18.93 33.57
C ILE A 254 -3.61 -20.11 33.65
N ASP A 255 -2.33 -19.87 33.94
CA ASP A 255 -1.29 -20.91 33.93
C ASP A 255 -1.31 -21.79 35.20
N GLY A 256 -0.77 -23.00 35.10
CA GLY A 256 -0.78 -24.02 36.15
C GLY A 256 -2.12 -24.75 36.34
N VAL A 257 -2.13 -25.72 37.25
CA VAL A 257 -3.32 -26.49 37.66
C VAL A 257 -4.37 -25.53 38.22
N ASN A 258 -5.61 -25.71 37.76
CA ASN A 258 -6.74 -24.80 38.02
C ASN A 258 -6.48 -23.32 37.63
N GLY A 259 -5.40 -23.01 36.90
CA GLY A 259 -4.97 -21.65 36.57
C GLY A 259 -4.35 -20.86 37.73
N LEU A 260 -3.82 -21.55 38.75
CA LEU A 260 -3.37 -20.94 40.01
C LEU A 260 -1.84 -20.81 40.17
N GLU A 261 -1.10 -20.73 39.07
CA GLU A 261 0.33 -20.38 39.10
C GLU A 261 0.55 -18.93 39.59
N LEU A 262 1.56 -18.71 40.43
CA LEU A 262 1.99 -17.38 40.93
C LEU A 262 3.32 -16.92 40.32
N GLY A 263 4.13 -17.85 39.80
CA GLY A 263 5.38 -17.63 39.09
C GLY A 263 5.24 -17.21 37.62
N THR A 264 4.02 -16.93 37.17
CA THR A 264 3.72 -16.31 35.87
C THR A 264 2.64 -15.25 36.05
N GLY A 265 2.69 -14.19 35.25
CA GLY A 265 1.62 -13.20 35.24
C GLY A 265 1.95 -11.97 34.40
N VAL A 266 1.25 -10.89 34.69
CA VAL A 266 1.34 -9.63 33.92
C VAL A 266 1.50 -8.47 34.89
N THR A 267 2.47 -7.61 34.62
CA THR A 267 2.76 -6.42 35.43
C THR A 267 2.49 -5.13 34.66
N ASN A 268 2.17 -4.08 35.42
CA ASN A 268 1.77 -2.76 34.96
C ASN A 268 0.58 -2.80 33.98
N TYR A 269 -0.56 -3.37 34.39
CA TYR A 269 -1.81 -3.11 33.68
C TYR A 269 -2.16 -1.61 33.81
N ASN A 270 -2.09 -0.93 32.67
CA ASN A 270 -2.32 0.51 32.57
C ASN A 270 -3.81 0.88 32.73
N ASN A 271 -4.10 2.18 32.86
CA ASN A 271 -5.46 2.68 33.09
C ASN A 271 -6.40 2.64 31.86
N THR A 272 -5.93 2.18 30.69
CA THR A 272 -6.74 1.96 29.48
C THR A 272 -7.05 0.48 29.24
N ALA A 273 -6.30 -0.44 29.83
CA ALA A 273 -6.59 -1.86 29.82
C ALA A 273 -7.84 -2.18 30.65
N SER A 274 -8.74 -2.99 30.09
CA SER A 274 -9.86 -3.58 30.81
C SER A 274 -9.86 -5.09 30.61
N ILE A 275 -9.79 -5.81 31.74
CA ILE A 275 -9.83 -7.28 31.77
C ILE A 275 -11.23 -7.71 32.18
N ARG A 276 -11.82 -8.59 31.38
CA ARG A 276 -13.15 -9.13 31.61
C ARG A 276 -13.06 -10.65 31.73
N PHE A 277 -13.63 -11.19 32.79
CA PHE A 277 -13.50 -12.59 33.19
C PHE A 277 -14.89 -13.25 33.23
N PHE A 278 -15.06 -14.44 32.67
CA PHE A 278 -16.35 -15.13 32.72
C PHE A 278 -16.62 -15.76 34.08
N SER A 279 -17.81 -15.51 34.62
CA SER A 279 -18.29 -16.02 35.91
C SER A 279 -19.75 -16.49 35.81
N GLY A 280 -20.06 -17.22 34.73
CA GLY A 280 -21.41 -17.76 34.47
C GLY A 280 -21.77 -18.90 35.43
N ASN A 281 -23.07 -19.04 35.72
CA ASN A 281 -23.64 -20.14 36.53
C ASN A 281 -23.34 -20.11 38.04
N GLY A 282 -23.38 -18.92 38.66
CA GLY A 282 -23.35 -18.76 40.11
C GLY A 282 -24.45 -19.58 40.82
N GLN A 283 -24.03 -20.46 41.73
CA GLN A 283 -24.89 -21.38 42.45
C GLN A 283 -25.52 -20.72 43.68
N VAL A 284 -26.70 -21.20 44.09
CA VAL A 284 -27.36 -20.74 45.33
C VAL A 284 -26.78 -21.51 46.54
N GLY A 285 -25.44 -21.60 46.60
CA GLY A 285 -24.66 -22.40 47.55
C GLY A 285 -23.97 -21.55 48.62
N ALA A 286 -23.05 -20.68 48.20
CA ALA A 286 -22.07 -20.04 49.08
C ALA A 286 -22.51 -18.73 49.78
N ILE A 287 -23.74 -18.22 49.53
CA ILE A 287 -24.21 -16.99 50.18
C ILE A 287 -24.27 -17.19 51.71
N SER A 288 -23.39 -16.46 52.41
CA SER A 288 -23.27 -16.35 53.87
C SER A 288 -22.89 -17.65 54.60
N ASP A 289 -22.06 -18.50 54.00
CA ASP A 289 -21.45 -19.65 54.68
C ASP A 289 -20.17 -19.27 55.50
N GLY A 290 -19.45 -18.23 55.07
CA GLY A 290 -18.20 -17.75 55.67
C GLY A 290 -16.92 -18.30 55.01
N ILE A 291 -17.04 -18.88 53.83
CA ILE A 291 -15.94 -19.37 53.00
C ILE A 291 -15.61 -18.30 51.93
N PRO A 292 -14.33 -18.02 51.65
CA PRO A 292 -13.97 -17.08 50.58
C PRO A 292 -14.48 -17.52 49.20
N ASP A 293 -15.16 -16.60 48.51
CA ASP A 293 -15.70 -16.83 47.17
C ASP A 293 -14.73 -16.40 46.06
N LEU A 294 -13.92 -15.37 46.31
CA LEU A 294 -13.12 -14.65 45.34
C LEU A 294 -11.69 -14.44 45.85
N LEU A 295 -10.71 -14.83 45.03
CA LEU A 295 -9.29 -14.57 45.24
C LEU A 295 -8.76 -13.59 44.19
N ILE A 296 -8.01 -12.59 44.63
CA ILE A 296 -7.30 -11.63 43.77
C ILE A 296 -5.81 -11.67 44.13
N THR A 297 -4.95 -11.86 43.13
CA THR A 297 -3.48 -11.77 43.29
C THR A 297 -2.98 -10.34 43.12
N GLN A 298 -1.86 -10.02 43.76
CA GLN A 298 -1.02 -8.87 43.43
C GLN A 298 0.44 -9.31 43.54
N ILE A 299 1.11 -9.43 42.38
CA ILE A 299 2.46 -10.03 42.21
C ILE A 299 3.60 -9.01 42.04
N ALA A 300 3.32 -7.72 42.24
CA ALA A 300 4.27 -6.62 42.28
C ALA A 300 3.86 -5.49 43.25
N ASP A 301 4.53 -4.34 43.12
CA ASP A 301 4.50 -3.24 44.08
C ASP A 301 3.33 -2.29 43.75
N SER A 302 2.14 -2.58 44.30
CA SER A 302 0.88 -1.86 44.05
C SER A 302 0.85 -0.42 44.57
N GLY A 303 0.36 0.54 43.77
CA GLY A 303 0.22 1.95 44.17
C GLY A 303 -1.16 2.58 43.93
N SER A 304 -2.06 1.94 43.16
CA SER A 304 -3.31 2.55 42.68
C SER A 304 -4.60 1.96 43.29
N TRP A 305 -5.76 2.47 42.85
CA TRP A 305 -7.08 1.95 43.25
C TRP A 305 -7.71 1.16 42.09
N ASP A 306 -7.67 -0.16 42.20
CA ASP A 306 -8.25 -1.08 41.22
C ASP A 306 -9.75 -1.28 41.50
N THR A 307 -10.57 -1.39 40.45
CA THR A 307 -12.03 -1.53 40.61
C THR A 307 -12.51 -2.87 40.07
N TYR A 308 -13.14 -3.66 40.94
CA TYR A 308 -13.69 -4.98 40.66
C TYR A 308 -15.22 -4.93 40.74
N TYR A 309 -15.91 -5.53 39.79
CA TYR A 309 -17.37 -5.66 39.85
C TYR A 309 -17.92 -6.86 39.06
N TYR A 310 -18.96 -7.48 39.61
CA TYR A 310 -19.78 -8.46 38.91
C TYR A 310 -20.79 -7.79 37.97
N ALA A 311 -21.08 -8.39 36.83
CA ALA A 311 -22.09 -7.94 35.89
C ALA A 311 -22.79 -9.10 35.14
N ASP A 312 -23.87 -8.76 34.42
CA ASP A 312 -24.63 -9.67 33.56
C ASP A 312 -24.09 -9.72 32.10
N ASP A 313 -24.77 -10.46 31.22
CA ASP A 313 -24.37 -10.66 29.80
C ASP A 313 -24.41 -9.35 28.97
N GLU A 314 -25.15 -8.33 29.41
CA GLU A 314 -25.19 -6.98 28.82
C GLU A 314 -24.16 -6.03 29.46
N GLY A 315 -23.46 -6.49 30.50
CA GLY A 315 -22.50 -5.71 31.28
C GLY A 315 -23.11 -4.85 32.39
N ASN A 316 -24.40 -5.04 32.74
CA ASN A 316 -25.02 -4.29 33.83
C ASN A 316 -24.39 -4.75 35.15
N VAL A 317 -23.84 -3.80 35.92
CA VAL A 317 -23.32 -4.07 37.27
C VAL A 317 -24.38 -4.80 38.10
N ILE A 318 -24.04 -5.94 38.70
CA ILE A 318 -24.86 -6.68 39.67
C ILE A 318 -24.26 -6.45 41.06
N GLY A 319 -25.12 -6.24 42.07
CA GLY A 319 -24.66 -5.78 43.39
C GLY A 319 -24.09 -4.35 43.33
N THR A 320 -22.94 -4.17 43.99
CA THR A 320 -22.16 -2.94 44.15
C THR A 320 -20.67 -3.21 43.87
N PRO A 321 -19.97 -2.37 43.09
CA PRO A 321 -18.53 -2.51 42.85
C PRO A 321 -17.67 -2.34 44.11
N ILE A 322 -16.48 -2.92 44.08
CA ILE A 322 -15.43 -2.70 45.10
C ILE A 322 -14.25 -2.00 44.46
N LYS A 323 -13.72 -1.01 45.16
CA LYS A 323 -12.44 -0.36 44.89
C LYS A 323 -11.42 -0.86 45.90
N LEU A 324 -10.46 -1.64 45.45
CA LEU A 324 -9.40 -2.20 46.26
C LEU A 324 -8.17 -1.28 46.20
N TYR A 325 -7.49 -1.11 47.33
CA TYR A 325 -6.15 -0.51 47.38
C TYR A 325 -5.30 -1.33 48.34
N LEU A 326 -4.07 -1.63 47.91
CA LEU A 326 -3.12 -2.46 48.65
C LEU A 326 -1.87 -1.65 48.99
N ASN A 327 -1.70 -1.33 50.27
CA ASN A 327 -0.49 -0.73 50.80
C ASN A 327 0.68 -1.73 50.69
N ASN A 328 1.87 -1.29 50.28
CA ASN A 328 3.09 -2.12 50.17
C ASN A 328 3.82 -2.30 51.51
N SER A 329 3.43 -1.58 52.57
CA SER A 329 3.97 -1.76 53.92
C SER A 329 3.21 -2.80 54.76
N GLU A 330 2.06 -3.29 54.29
CA GLU A 330 1.10 -4.07 55.09
C GLU A 330 0.71 -5.39 54.41
N ASN A 331 0.68 -6.47 55.19
CA ASN A 331 0.26 -7.83 54.77
C ASN A 331 0.93 -8.40 53.50
N ASN A 332 2.23 -8.17 53.34
CA ASN A 332 3.02 -8.81 52.29
C ASN A 332 3.20 -10.32 52.61
N GLN A 333 2.89 -11.18 51.65
CA GLN A 333 3.05 -12.64 51.78
C GLN A 333 4.43 -13.14 51.33
N GLY A 334 5.25 -12.29 50.70
CA GLY A 334 6.65 -12.62 50.43
C GLY A 334 7.22 -11.82 49.27
N ARG A 335 8.32 -12.32 48.72
CA ARG A 335 8.86 -11.92 47.41
C ARG A 335 9.22 -13.14 46.60
N TRP A 336 9.16 -13.00 45.27
CA TRP A 336 9.63 -13.97 44.28
C TRP A 336 10.73 -13.35 43.42
N GLN A 337 11.57 -14.20 42.80
CA GLN A 337 12.57 -13.80 41.80
C GLN A 337 12.00 -14.01 40.40
N LEU A 338 12.15 -13.00 39.55
CA LEU A 338 11.44 -12.94 38.26
C LEU A 338 12.23 -12.24 37.15
N ASP A 339 11.79 -12.54 35.94
CA ASP A 339 12.05 -11.84 34.71
C ASP A 339 10.85 -10.98 34.30
N LEU A 340 11.14 -9.91 33.53
CA LEU A 340 10.15 -8.98 33.03
C LEU A 340 10.39 -8.72 31.54
N TYR A 341 9.53 -9.26 30.70
CA TYR A 341 9.67 -9.21 29.26
C TYR A 341 8.78 -8.14 28.63
N LYS A 342 9.39 -7.25 27.82
CA LYS A 342 8.68 -6.16 27.14
C LYS A 342 7.74 -6.69 26.07
N LEU A 343 6.54 -6.12 26.05
CA LEU A 343 5.56 -6.32 25.00
C LEU A 343 5.66 -5.18 23.94
N PRO A 344 5.39 -5.45 22.66
CA PRO A 344 5.51 -4.48 21.58
C PRO A 344 4.47 -3.36 21.67
N SER A 345 4.90 -2.10 21.64
CA SER A 345 4.02 -0.92 21.67
C SER A 345 2.98 -0.94 20.54
N GLY A 346 1.77 -0.46 20.80
CA GLY A 346 0.68 -0.33 19.82
C GLY A 346 -0.06 -1.63 19.48
N VAL A 347 0.52 -2.80 19.76
CA VAL A 347 -0.09 -4.11 19.50
C VAL A 347 -1.27 -4.37 20.45
N ASP A 348 -2.25 -5.16 19.98
CA ASP A 348 -3.37 -5.62 20.79
C ASP A 348 -2.87 -6.56 21.92
N ILE A 349 -3.33 -6.31 23.14
CA ILE A 349 -2.84 -6.99 24.34
C ILE A 349 -3.10 -8.51 24.36
N ASN A 350 -4.01 -9.05 23.53
CA ASN A 350 -4.22 -10.50 23.39
C ASN A 350 -3.17 -11.17 22.47
N THR A 351 -2.59 -10.42 21.52
CA THR A 351 -1.66 -10.93 20.51
C THR A 351 -0.21 -10.49 20.75
N ALA A 352 0.01 -9.62 21.73
CA ALA A 352 1.32 -9.18 22.16
C ALA A 352 2.12 -10.33 22.81
N VAL A 353 3.30 -10.60 22.26
CA VAL A 353 4.29 -11.57 22.74
C VAL A 353 5.59 -10.88 23.15
N PRO A 354 6.42 -11.49 24.02
CA PRO A 354 7.72 -10.97 24.43
C PRO A 354 8.69 -10.59 23.29
N GLN A 355 9.19 -9.35 23.31
CA GLN A 355 10.26 -8.89 22.41
C GLN A 355 11.67 -9.01 23.01
N SER A 356 11.82 -8.68 24.30
CA SER A 356 13.13 -8.61 24.98
C SER A 356 12.98 -8.63 26.51
N ARG A 357 14.00 -9.13 27.22
CA ARG A 357 14.10 -9.02 28.69
C ARG A 357 14.46 -7.58 29.07
N THR A 358 13.74 -7.00 30.04
CA THR A 358 13.85 -5.57 30.39
C THR A 358 15.11 -5.24 31.18
N PHE A 359 15.45 -6.10 32.15
CA PHE A 359 16.53 -5.89 33.10
C PHE A 359 17.61 -6.95 32.89
N GLY A 360 18.89 -6.56 33.00
CA GLY A 360 20.04 -7.46 32.84
C GLY A 360 20.46 -8.19 34.12
N SER A 361 19.65 -8.11 35.17
CA SER A 361 19.91 -8.64 36.51
C SER A 361 18.63 -9.13 37.14
N ASN A 362 18.70 -10.14 38.01
CA ASN A 362 17.53 -10.67 38.72
C ASN A 362 16.75 -9.58 39.46
N GLU A 363 15.48 -9.44 39.11
CA GLU A 363 14.54 -8.62 39.84
C GLU A 363 13.90 -9.41 40.99
N SER A 364 13.20 -8.71 41.88
CA SER A 364 12.23 -9.34 42.78
C SER A 364 11.02 -8.44 43.01
N ARG A 365 9.86 -9.03 43.26
CA ARG A 365 8.58 -8.33 43.44
C ARG A 365 7.79 -8.92 44.60
N LEU A 366 6.89 -8.13 45.21
CA LEU A 366 6.05 -8.57 46.32
C LEU A 366 4.97 -9.58 45.87
N ILE A 367 4.60 -10.52 46.74
CA ILE A 367 3.37 -11.32 46.57
C ILE A 367 2.36 -10.93 47.65
N LYS A 368 1.11 -10.75 47.24
CA LYS A 368 -0.07 -10.62 48.10
C LYS A 368 -1.21 -11.46 47.51
N LEU A 369 -2.02 -12.05 48.39
CA LEU A 369 -3.30 -12.67 48.05
C LEU A 369 -4.40 -11.95 48.84
N VAL A 370 -5.51 -11.65 48.17
CA VAL A 370 -6.70 -11.03 48.76
C VAL A 370 -7.87 -11.99 48.61
N ALA A 371 -8.60 -12.21 49.70
CA ALA A 371 -9.78 -13.06 49.75
C ALA A 371 -11.01 -12.20 50.09
N LEU A 372 -12.10 -12.37 49.35
CA LEU A 372 -13.36 -11.63 49.50
C LEU A 372 -14.56 -12.57 49.40
N ASN A 373 -15.67 -12.19 50.02
CA ASN A 373 -16.93 -12.92 49.99
C ASN A 373 -17.94 -12.20 49.09
N LEU A 374 -18.95 -12.88 48.55
CA LEU A 374 -19.95 -12.29 47.66
C LEU A 374 -20.77 -11.18 48.34
N GLU A 375 -20.99 -11.24 49.66
CA GLU A 375 -21.60 -10.16 50.45
C GLU A 375 -20.84 -8.84 50.38
N ASP A 376 -19.52 -8.84 50.18
CA ASP A 376 -18.74 -7.60 50.05
C ASP A 376 -19.23 -6.76 48.85
N PHE A 377 -19.72 -7.42 47.81
CA PHE A 377 -20.32 -6.81 46.61
C PHE A 377 -21.85 -6.61 46.73
N ASP A 378 -22.45 -6.76 47.92
CA ASP A 378 -23.91 -6.78 48.14
C ASP A 378 -24.65 -7.87 47.33
N LEU A 379 -23.97 -8.97 46.98
CA LEU A 379 -24.60 -10.13 46.38
C LEU A 379 -25.32 -10.98 47.44
N ASN A 380 -26.37 -11.67 47.00
CA ASN A 380 -27.27 -12.46 47.82
C ASN A 380 -28.15 -13.37 46.93
N ALA A 381 -28.91 -14.27 47.55
CA ALA A 381 -29.76 -15.25 46.87
C ALA A 381 -30.82 -14.66 45.89
N ALA A 382 -31.10 -13.36 45.91
CA ALA A 382 -32.03 -12.72 44.97
C ALA A 382 -31.35 -12.06 43.75
N ASN A 383 -30.03 -11.89 43.73
CA ASN A 383 -29.29 -11.29 42.60
C ASN A 383 -28.12 -12.14 42.07
N ILE A 384 -27.58 -13.11 42.83
CA ILE A 384 -26.45 -13.96 42.40
C ILE A 384 -26.70 -14.69 41.07
N GLY A 385 -27.92 -15.19 40.83
CA GLY A 385 -28.28 -15.86 39.57
C GLY A 385 -28.28 -14.97 38.31
N ALA A 386 -28.11 -13.66 38.46
CA ALA A 386 -27.91 -12.71 37.36
C ALA A 386 -26.43 -12.44 37.04
N VAL A 387 -25.49 -12.94 37.85
CA VAL A 387 -24.04 -12.79 37.62
C VAL A 387 -23.60 -13.67 36.43
N LYS A 388 -22.76 -13.10 35.56
CA LYS A 388 -22.25 -13.71 34.33
C LYS A 388 -20.76 -13.47 34.09
N ASN A 389 -20.24 -12.37 34.61
CA ASN A 389 -18.82 -12.02 34.54
C ASN A 389 -18.40 -11.21 35.77
N ILE A 390 -17.11 -11.27 36.09
CA ILE A 390 -16.44 -10.28 36.93
C ILE A 390 -15.50 -9.46 36.03
N ASN A 391 -15.37 -8.17 36.31
CA ASN A 391 -14.56 -7.25 35.51
C ASN A 391 -13.53 -6.60 36.42
N SER A 392 -12.29 -6.50 35.93
CA SER A 392 -11.22 -5.74 36.58
C SER A 392 -10.91 -4.49 35.75
N VAL A 393 -10.82 -3.36 36.45
CA VAL A 393 -10.42 -2.07 35.91
C VAL A 393 -9.19 -1.63 36.69
N ALA A 394 -8.02 -1.74 36.05
CA ALA A 394 -6.75 -1.38 36.65
C ALA A 394 -6.67 0.14 36.90
N GLY A 395 -6.12 0.52 38.04
CA GLY A 395 -5.84 1.91 38.40
C GLY A 395 -4.55 2.47 37.77
N GLY A 396 -3.78 1.64 37.05
CA GLY A 396 -2.47 1.97 36.49
C GLY A 396 -1.28 1.36 37.24
N SER A 397 -1.52 0.47 38.21
CA SER A 397 -0.52 -0.41 38.85
C SER A 397 -1.21 -1.65 39.41
N ALA A 398 -1.93 -2.36 38.54
CA ALA A 398 -2.44 -3.69 38.82
C ALA A 398 -1.50 -4.71 38.18
N ASP A 399 -1.09 -5.71 38.95
CA ASP A 399 -0.13 -6.71 38.51
C ASP A 399 -0.64 -8.06 39.02
N MET A 400 -1.08 -8.91 38.10
CA MET A 400 -1.86 -10.10 38.45
C MET A 400 -1.24 -11.33 37.82
N ALA A 401 -1.20 -12.42 38.59
CA ALA A 401 -1.09 -13.76 38.06
C ALA A 401 -2.50 -14.23 37.66
N PHE A 402 -3.43 -14.30 38.61
CA PHE A 402 -4.82 -14.69 38.36
C PHE A 402 -5.83 -13.94 39.23
N ILE A 403 -7.10 -14.06 38.86
CA ILE A 403 -8.26 -13.87 39.73
C ILE A 403 -9.02 -15.20 39.72
N ALA A 404 -9.32 -15.74 40.90
CA ALA A 404 -9.92 -17.07 41.04
C ALA A 404 -11.21 -17.05 41.87
N TYR A 405 -12.03 -18.08 41.68
CA TYR A 405 -13.31 -18.29 42.36
C TYR A 405 -13.36 -19.65 43.05
N ASN A 406 -14.17 -19.76 44.09
CA ASN A 406 -14.52 -21.03 44.68
C ASN A 406 -15.60 -21.76 43.83
N GLN A 407 -15.36 -23.01 43.47
CA GLN A 407 -16.28 -23.83 42.68
C GLN A 407 -17.62 -24.09 43.42
N SER A 408 -17.65 -24.03 44.76
CA SER A 408 -18.89 -24.12 45.54
C SER A 408 -19.83 -22.91 45.31
N ALA A 409 -19.26 -21.75 45.01
CA ALA A 409 -19.97 -20.52 44.66
C ALA A 409 -20.37 -20.48 43.18
N PHE A 410 -19.53 -20.98 42.27
CA PHE A 410 -19.79 -21.03 40.83
C PHE A 410 -19.35 -22.38 40.21
N ASP A 411 -20.30 -23.25 39.84
CA ASP A 411 -19.98 -24.45 39.05
C ASP A 411 -19.93 -24.10 37.55
N ILE A 412 -18.78 -23.58 37.11
CA ILE A 412 -18.62 -23.00 35.77
C ILE A 412 -18.27 -24.08 34.74
N LYS A 413 -19.28 -24.78 34.21
CA LYS A 413 -19.13 -25.61 33.00
C LYS A 413 -19.11 -24.77 31.71
N ALA A 414 -18.31 -23.71 31.66
CA ALA A 414 -18.20 -22.84 30.49
C ALA A 414 -17.51 -23.56 29.32
N PRO A 415 -17.86 -23.21 28.06
CA PRO A 415 -17.02 -23.52 26.92
C PRO A 415 -15.62 -22.92 27.09
N ILE A 416 -14.58 -23.64 26.69
CA ILE A 416 -13.20 -23.14 26.60
C ILE A 416 -12.82 -23.07 25.12
N ALA A 417 -12.52 -21.88 24.62
CA ALA A 417 -12.10 -21.64 23.25
C ALA A 417 -10.95 -20.64 23.20
N SER A 418 -10.08 -20.78 22.21
CA SER A 418 -9.01 -19.81 21.94
C SER A 418 -9.60 -18.46 21.48
N PRO A 419 -8.96 -17.31 21.79
CA PRO A 419 -9.36 -16.02 21.25
C PRO A 419 -9.45 -16.03 19.72
N LEU A 420 -10.43 -15.30 19.17
CA LEU A 420 -10.52 -15.07 17.73
C LEU A 420 -9.56 -13.94 17.34
N LEU A 421 -8.62 -14.22 16.45
CA LEU A 421 -7.72 -13.21 15.90
C LEU A 421 -8.48 -12.21 15.03
N PRO A 422 -8.22 -10.89 15.17
CA PRO A 422 -8.69 -9.86 14.24
C PRO A 422 -8.43 -10.22 12.77
N ARG A 423 -9.28 -9.72 11.87
CA ARG A 423 -9.10 -9.93 10.44
C ARG A 423 -9.13 -8.62 9.69
N PHE A 424 -8.35 -8.57 8.63
CA PHE A 424 -8.04 -7.37 7.88
C PHE A 424 -8.36 -7.62 6.41
N VAL A 425 -8.87 -6.58 5.75
CA VAL A 425 -8.99 -6.53 4.29
C VAL A 425 -8.20 -5.32 3.81
N CYS A 426 -7.25 -5.49 2.88
CA CYS A 426 -6.43 -4.38 2.43
C CYS A 426 -7.26 -3.21 1.86
N LYS A 427 -8.41 -3.55 1.28
CA LYS A 427 -9.46 -2.61 0.90
C LYS A 427 -10.82 -3.25 1.10
N ALA A 428 -11.78 -2.50 1.62
CA ALA A 428 -13.15 -2.93 1.80
C ALA A 428 -13.96 -2.63 0.53
N ASP A 429 -13.53 -3.27 -0.57
CA ASP A 429 -13.98 -2.99 -1.95
C ASP A 429 -15.03 -3.96 -2.51
N GLY A 430 -15.41 -4.99 -1.73
CA GLY A 430 -16.39 -5.99 -2.13
C GLY A 430 -15.82 -7.21 -2.86
N PHE A 431 -14.49 -7.43 -2.87
CA PHE A 431 -13.87 -8.60 -3.52
C PHE A 431 -13.18 -9.59 -2.57
N THR A 432 -13.29 -9.41 -1.25
CA THR A 432 -12.59 -10.23 -0.25
C THR A 432 -13.55 -10.88 0.74
N ASP A 433 -13.40 -12.20 0.93
CA ASP A 433 -14.17 -13.01 1.88
C ASP A 433 -13.37 -13.23 3.18
N ILE A 434 -14.00 -13.00 4.34
CA ILE A 434 -13.42 -13.24 5.66
C ILE A 434 -14.17 -14.35 6.40
N THR A 435 -13.51 -15.49 6.58
CA THR A 435 -14.02 -16.61 7.39
C THR A 435 -13.36 -16.63 8.78
N PHE A 436 -14.17 -16.49 9.83
CA PHE A 436 -13.81 -16.82 11.21
C PHE A 436 -14.21 -18.26 11.53
N THR A 437 -13.39 -18.96 12.33
CA THR A 437 -13.65 -20.34 12.80
C THR A 437 -13.27 -20.43 14.27
N ILE A 438 -14.08 -21.13 15.07
CA ILE A 438 -13.91 -21.31 16.51
C ILE A 438 -13.75 -22.79 16.80
N GLU A 439 -12.78 -23.13 17.64
CA GLU A 439 -12.73 -24.44 18.28
C GLU A 439 -13.05 -24.30 19.77
N ALA A 440 -14.22 -24.79 20.17
CA ALA A 440 -14.66 -24.80 21.57
C ALA A 440 -14.63 -26.22 22.15
N GLY A 441 -14.00 -26.36 23.31
CA GLY A 441 -14.10 -27.51 24.21
C GLY A 441 -14.78 -27.14 25.52
N ILE A 442 -14.57 -27.95 26.56
CA ILE A 442 -15.13 -27.76 27.91
C ILE A 442 -14.03 -28.05 28.93
N ASP A 443 -14.09 -27.41 30.10
CA ASP A 443 -13.32 -27.78 31.31
C ASP A 443 -13.40 -29.31 31.56
N ASP A 444 -12.26 -29.94 31.78
CA ASP A 444 -12.15 -31.38 32.06
C ASP A 444 -12.23 -31.75 33.56
N ASP A 445 -12.50 -30.75 34.40
CA ASP A 445 -12.46 -30.78 35.87
C ASP A 445 -11.07 -31.00 36.51
N ALA A 446 -10.01 -30.97 35.70
CA ALA A 446 -8.60 -30.93 36.13
C ALA A 446 -7.84 -29.68 35.62
N GLY A 447 -8.56 -28.70 35.05
CA GLY A 447 -8.00 -27.44 34.51
C GLY A 447 -7.63 -27.51 33.02
N GLY A 448 -7.83 -28.65 32.36
CA GLY A 448 -7.62 -28.84 30.92
C GLY A 448 -8.88 -28.59 30.07
N ARG A 449 -8.74 -28.77 28.76
CA ARG A 449 -9.80 -28.62 27.76
C ARG A 449 -10.10 -29.95 27.06
N ILE A 450 -11.29 -30.50 27.26
CA ILE A 450 -11.80 -31.62 26.44
C ILE A 450 -12.13 -31.10 25.03
N TYR A 451 -11.36 -31.52 24.02
CA TYR A 451 -11.64 -31.22 22.61
C TYR A 451 -11.36 -32.41 21.67
N PRO A 452 -12.28 -32.77 20.76
CA PRO A 452 -13.69 -32.36 20.76
C PRO A 452 -14.37 -32.82 22.07
N PRO A 453 -15.36 -32.07 22.59
CA PRO A 453 -16.05 -32.48 23.81
C PRO A 453 -16.67 -33.87 23.62
N ASN A 454 -16.35 -34.80 24.52
CA ASN A 454 -16.78 -36.20 24.43
C ASN A 454 -18.10 -36.38 25.19
N ILE A 455 -19.20 -36.05 24.52
CA ILE A 455 -20.44 -35.68 25.20
C ILE A 455 -21.33 -36.89 25.51
N SER A 456 -21.25 -37.37 26.76
CA SER A 456 -22.20 -38.34 27.32
C SER A 456 -23.42 -37.69 27.99
N ASP A 457 -23.40 -36.38 28.19
CA ASP A 457 -24.50 -35.55 28.72
C ASP A 457 -24.87 -34.44 27.71
N PRO A 458 -25.98 -34.54 26.96
CA PRO A 458 -26.33 -33.62 25.87
C PRO A 458 -26.63 -32.18 26.31
N ASP A 459 -26.59 -31.88 27.62
CA ASP A 459 -26.57 -30.50 28.10
C ASP A 459 -25.24 -29.79 27.92
N LEU A 460 -24.17 -30.53 27.62
CA LEU A 460 -22.83 -30.02 27.36
C LEU A 460 -22.57 -29.77 25.85
N ASP A 461 -23.55 -30.01 24.97
CA ASP A 461 -23.48 -29.72 23.53
C ASP A 461 -23.16 -28.24 23.26
N MET A 462 -22.07 -27.99 22.50
CA MET A 462 -21.66 -26.65 22.08
C MET A 462 -22.63 -26.06 21.06
N LYS A 463 -23.15 -24.87 21.37
CA LYS A 463 -24.02 -24.06 20.51
C LYS A 463 -23.37 -22.72 20.25
N TYR A 464 -23.65 -22.15 19.08
CA TYR A 464 -23.07 -20.90 18.61
C TYR A 464 -24.18 -19.93 18.20
N GLN A 465 -23.98 -18.64 18.40
CA GLN A 465 -24.77 -17.58 17.78
C GLN A 465 -23.84 -16.40 17.47
N TRP A 466 -23.63 -16.13 16.19
CA TRP A 466 -22.87 -14.97 15.73
C TRP A 466 -23.72 -13.71 15.82
N LYS A 467 -23.08 -12.60 16.17
CA LYS A 467 -23.70 -11.28 16.37
C LYS A 467 -22.82 -10.21 15.75
N ARG A 468 -23.45 -9.18 15.19
CA ARG A 468 -22.78 -7.96 14.72
C ARG A 468 -23.47 -6.75 15.32
N ASN A 469 -22.71 -5.78 15.82
CA ASN A 469 -23.26 -4.65 16.59
C ASN A 469 -24.26 -5.13 17.67
N ASN A 470 -23.88 -6.23 18.34
CA ASN A 470 -24.63 -6.94 19.39
C ASN A 470 -26.01 -7.49 18.97
N THR A 471 -26.35 -7.46 17.68
CA THR A 471 -27.58 -8.04 17.10
C THR A 471 -27.26 -9.41 16.48
N ASP A 472 -28.11 -10.41 16.72
CA ASP A 472 -27.91 -11.77 16.18
C ASP A 472 -27.94 -11.78 14.64
N ILE A 473 -26.90 -12.34 14.01
CA ILE A 473 -26.86 -12.57 12.56
C ILE A 473 -27.78 -13.78 12.28
N THR A 474 -28.83 -13.55 11.49
CA THR A 474 -29.96 -14.48 11.38
C THR A 474 -29.57 -15.77 10.64
N GLY A 475 -29.50 -16.87 11.38
CA GLY A 475 -29.13 -18.20 10.87
C GLY A 475 -27.71 -18.64 11.26
N GLU A 476 -26.82 -17.69 11.54
CA GLU A 476 -25.40 -17.93 11.83
C GLU A 476 -25.18 -18.52 13.21
N THR A 477 -25.38 -19.83 13.27
CA THR A 477 -25.41 -20.67 14.49
C THR A 477 -24.37 -21.79 14.45
N SER A 478 -23.39 -21.66 13.55
CA SER A 478 -22.30 -22.61 13.33
C SER A 478 -21.01 -22.16 14.04
N SER A 479 -20.05 -23.07 14.20
CA SER A 479 -18.72 -22.76 14.75
C SER A 479 -17.85 -21.90 13.82
N SER A 480 -18.33 -21.54 12.63
CA SER A 480 -17.71 -20.58 11.72
C SER A 480 -18.71 -19.53 11.22
N LEU A 481 -18.18 -18.39 10.78
CA LEU A 481 -18.91 -17.34 10.07
C LEU A 481 -18.06 -16.92 8.87
N THR A 482 -18.65 -16.88 7.68
CA THR A 482 -18.04 -16.24 6.51
C THR A 482 -18.79 -14.95 6.21
N VAL A 483 -18.05 -13.84 6.17
CA VAL A 483 -18.52 -12.55 5.65
C VAL A 483 -17.95 -12.44 4.24
N SER A 484 -18.79 -12.65 3.23
CA SER A 484 -18.40 -12.53 1.82
C SER A 484 -18.53 -11.10 1.29
N ASP A 485 -17.82 -10.81 0.21
CA ASP A 485 -17.88 -9.52 -0.51
C ASP A 485 -17.72 -8.30 0.44
N VAL A 486 -16.73 -8.32 1.36
CA VAL A 486 -16.58 -7.32 2.42
C VAL A 486 -16.43 -5.90 1.85
N THR A 487 -17.39 -5.02 2.17
CA THR A 487 -17.31 -3.58 1.93
C THR A 487 -17.15 -2.78 3.23
N SER A 488 -17.05 -1.46 3.13
CA SER A 488 -17.05 -0.58 4.32
C SER A 488 -18.30 -0.71 5.19
N THR A 489 -19.43 -1.25 4.67
CA THR A 489 -20.60 -1.57 5.48
C THR A 489 -20.47 -2.87 6.28
N GLU A 490 -19.42 -3.67 6.09
CA GLU A 490 -19.17 -4.95 6.77
C GLU A 490 -18.10 -4.85 7.87
N LEU A 491 -17.29 -3.79 7.88
CA LEU A 491 -16.27 -3.52 8.89
C LEU A 491 -16.85 -3.38 10.32
N GLY A 492 -16.00 -3.58 11.33
CA GLY A 492 -16.33 -3.38 12.74
C GLY A 492 -16.37 -4.68 13.56
N THR A 493 -17.04 -4.62 14.72
CA THR A 493 -16.97 -5.68 15.74
C THR A 493 -18.04 -6.75 15.55
N TYR A 494 -17.57 -7.95 15.25
CA TYR A 494 -18.32 -9.20 15.34
C TYR A 494 -18.14 -9.83 16.71
N LYS A 495 -19.09 -10.66 17.11
CA LYS A 495 -19.01 -11.48 18.32
C LYS A 495 -19.60 -12.85 18.03
N VAL A 496 -19.09 -13.88 18.66
CA VAL A 496 -19.80 -15.17 18.76
C VAL A 496 -20.09 -15.47 20.21
N GLN A 497 -21.35 -15.77 20.51
CA GLN A 497 -21.72 -16.41 21.77
C GLN A 497 -21.59 -17.92 21.59
N VAL A 498 -20.69 -18.56 22.34
CA VAL A 498 -20.60 -20.03 22.43
C VAL A 498 -21.18 -20.45 23.78
N TYR A 499 -22.08 -21.42 23.82
CA TYR A 499 -22.80 -21.78 25.04
C TYR A 499 -23.28 -23.24 25.07
N ASN A 500 -23.67 -23.70 26.26
CA ASN A 500 -24.29 -25.01 26.49
C ASN A 500 -25.55 -24.89 27.38
N ASN A 501 -26.22 -26.00 27.69
CA ASN A 501 -27.43 -25.99 28.52
C ASN A 501 -27.13 -25.97 30.03
N LYS A 502 -25.89 -26.30 30.46
CA LYS A 502 -25.47 -26.24 31.88
C LYS A 502 -25.27 -24.80 32.40
N GLY A 503 -25.61 -23.79 31.61
CA GLY A 503 -25.47 -22.37 31.98
C GLY A 503 -24.10 -21.77 31.67
N GLY A 504 -23.19 -22.57 31.10
CA GLY A 504 -21.91 -22.09 30.60
C GLY A 504 -22.09 -21.32 29.29
N SER A 505 -21.58 -20.09 29.24
CA SER A 505 -21.52 -19.28 28.02
C SER A 505 -20.23 -18.48 28.01
N ILE A 506 -19.60 -18.39 26.84
CA ILE A 506 -18.57 -17.42 26.51
C ILE A 506 -19.03 -16.55 25.34
N ILE A 507 -18.40 -15.39 25.19
CA ILE A 507 -18.60 -14.47 24.07
C ILE A 507 -17.20 -14.04 23.62
N LEU A 508 -16.79 -14.46 22.42
CA LEU A 508 -15.52 -14.04 21.83
C LEU A 508 -15.79 -12.84 20.91
N PRO A 509 -15.22 -11.64 21.19
CA PRO A 509 -15.22 -10.54 20.24
C PRO A 509 -14.16 -10.75 19.16
N VAL A 510 -14.38 -10.19 17.96
CA VAL A 510 -13.39 -10.10 16.90
C VAL A 510 -13.73 -8.92 15.97
N THR A 511 -12.75 -8.32 15.31
CA THR A 511 -12.98 -7.24 14.34
C THR A 511 -12.72 -7.69 12.90
N ILE A 512 -13.48 -7.12 11.96
CA ILE A 512 -13.02 -6.92 10.59
C ILE A 512 -12.60 -5.45 10.46
N SER A 513 -11.35 -5.22 10.09
CA SER A 513 -10.77 -3.89 9.86
C SER A 513 -10.34 -3.73 8.39
N GLU A 514 -10.32 -2.49 7.91
CA GLU A 514 -9.64 -2.14 6.65
C GLU A 514 -8.17 -1.83 6.94
N GLY A 515 -7.28 -2.10 5.98
CA GLY A 515 -5.82 -2.07 6.12
C GLY A 515 -5.19 -3.47 6.04
N GLY A 516 -3.87 -3.55 6.09
CA GLY A 516 -3.13 -4.81 5.99
C GLY A 516 -3.16 -5.65 7.28
N THR A 517 -3.06 -6.97 7.12
CA THR A 517 -2.82 -7.91 8.22
C THR A 517 -1.38 -7.72 8.72
N PRO A 518 -1.15 -7.43 10.01
CA PRO A 518 0.19 -7.17 10.57
C PRO A 518 1.22 -8.26 10.24
N TYR A 519 2.31 -7.86 9.60
CA TYR A 519 3.42 -8.71 9.15
C TYR A 519 4.73 -8.03 9.56
N TYR A 520 5.39 -8.55 10.59
CA TYR A 520 6.48 -7.88 11.29
C TYR A 520 7.85 -8.34 10.77
N TRP A 521 8.75 -7.40 10.49
CA TRP A 521 10.19 -7.65 10.32
C TRP A 521 10.94 -7.25 11.58
N ASN A 522 11.70 -8.18 12.14
CA ASN A 522 12.44 -8.01 13.41
C ASN A 522 13.96 -7.75 13.24
N GLY A 523 14.40 -7.35 12.05
CA GLY A 523 15.82 -7.27 11.68
C GLY A 523 16.38 -8.53 11.00
N THR A 524 15.73 -9.68 11.13
CA THR A 524 16.26 -10.98 10.65
C THR A 524 15.26 -11.84 9.88
N VAL A 525 13.99 -11.85 10.27
CA VAL A 525 12.94 -12.69 9.70
C VAL A 525 11.61 -11.94 9.70
N TRP A 526 10.72 -12.31 8.77
CA TRP A 526 9.32 -11.88 8.78
C TRP A 526 8.48 -12.87 9.59
N SER A 527 7.59 -12.36 10.46
CA SER A 527 6.65 -13.16 11.24
C SER A 527 5.27 -12.48 11.33
N SER A 528 4.23 -13.26 11.62
CA SER A 528 2.89 -12.73 11.85
C SER A 528 2.09 -13.67 12.75
N PRO A 529 1.41 -13.18 13.81
CA PRO A 529 0.54 -14.02 14.62
C PRO A 529 -0.69 -14.51 13.84
N TYR A 530 -0.94 -13.98 12.63
CA TYR A 530 -2.04 -14.37 11.75
C TYR A 530 -1.68 -15.51 10.78
N GLU A 531 -0.39 -15.89 10.65
CA GLU A 531 0.03 -17.08 9.90
C GLU A 531 0.15 -18.30 10.83
N THR A 532 -0.84 -19.19 10.81
CA THR A 532 -0.89 -20.40 11.65
C THR A 532 -0.99 -21.66 10.80
N GLY A 533 0.13 -22.39 10.68
CA GLY A 533 0.24 -23.72 10.08
C GLY A 533 -0.13 -23.80 8.59
N SER A 534 -1.44 -23.84 8.31
CA SER A 534 -2.03 -23.89 6.96
C SER A 534 -2.53 -22.54 6.45
N VAL A 535 -2.59 -21.52 7.31
CA VAL A 535 -3.02 -20.16 6.96
C VAL A 535 -1.81 -19.31 6.59
N THR A 536 -1.79 -18.76 5.38
CA THR A 536 -0.81 -17.76 4.94
C THR A 536 -1.50 -16.49 4.49
N VAL A 537 -0.93 -15.34 4.83
CA VAL A 537 -1.40 -14.02 4.40
C VAL A 537 -0.81 -13.75 3.01
N ALA A 538 -1.67 -13.55 2.00
CA ALA A 538 -1.22 -13.20 0.66
C ALA A 538 -0.46 -11.85 0.69
N PRO A 539 0.64 -11.65 -0.09
CA PRO A 539 1.48 -10.45 0.04
C PRO A 539 0.74 -9.11 -0.02
N LYS A 540 -0.23 -8.96 -0.94
CA LYS A 540 -1.06 -7.74 -1.05
C LYS A 540 -1.93 -7.43 0.19
N GLU A 541 -2.12 -8.40 1.09
CA GLU A 541 -2.90 -8.26 2.33
C GLU A 541 -2.00 -8.05 3.57
N ARG A 542 -0.69 -7.86 3.41
CA ARG A 542 0.26 -7.70 4.52
C ARG A 542 0.51 -6.24 4.86
N SER A 543 0.27 -5.82 6.09
CA SER A 543 0.85 -4.58 6.62
C SER A 543 2.32 -4.86 6.92
N LEU A 544 3.24 -4.19 6.22
CA LEU A 544 4.68 -4.42 6.34
C LEU A 544 5.24 -3.56 7.49
N ILE A 545 5.41 -4.16 8.67
CA ILE A 545 5.77 -3.46 9.90
C ILE A 545 7.24 -3.74 10.26
N TYR A 546 8.10 -2.75 10.09
CA TYR A 546 9.51 -2.84 10.47
C TYR A 546 9.70 -2.45 11.93
N THR A 547 10.20 -3.38 12.75
CA THR A 547 10.57 -3.17 14.17
C THR A 547 12.07 -3.40 14.43
N GLY A 548 12.86 -3.40 13.34
CA GLY A 548 14.31 -3.53 13.32
C GLY A 548 14.83 -3.41 11.89
N ASP A 549 16.15 -3.23 11.73
CA ASP A 549 16.74 -2.77 10.48
C ASP A 549 16.51 -3.70 9.27
N TYR A 550 16.20 -3.13 8.11
CA TYR A 550 16.02 -3.87 6.87
C TYR A 550 17.01 -3.38 5.81
N ASN A 551 17.81 -4.32 5.29
CA ASN A 551 18.59 -4.14 4.08
C ASN A 551 18.75 -5.51 3.44
N LYS A 552 17.83 -5.85 2.53
CA LYS A 552 17.77 -7.11 1.79
C LYS A 552 17.27 -6.82 0.38
N ALA A 553 18.00 -7.27 -0.64
CA ALA A 553 17.57 -7.11 -2.02
C ALA A 553 16.41 -8.07 -2.35
N GLY A 554 15.45 -7.59 -3.13
CA GLY A 554 14.28 -8.37 -3.55
C GLY A 554 12.99 -7.54 -3.52
N ASN A 555 12.00 -7.96 -4.29
CA ASN A 555 10.76 -7.22 -4.43
C ASN A 555 9.80 -7.49 -3.25
N LEU A 556 9.25 -6.41 -2.71
CA LEU A 556 8.28 -6.42 -1.62
C LEU A 556 6.90 -6.08 -2.18
N VAL A 557 5.88 -6.76 -1.66
CA VAL A 557 4.47 -6.43 -1.89
C VAL A 557 3.77 -6.44 -0.54
N GLY A 558 3.08 -5.35 -0.23
CA GLY A 558 2.30 -5.15 0.98
C GLY A 558 0.98 -4.46 0.67
N CYS A 559 0.08 -4.44 1.65
CA CYS A 559 -1.03 -3.51 1.65
C CYS A 559 -0.52 -2.10 1.94
N ASP A 560 0.02 -1.91 3.14
CA ASP A 560 0.57 -0.68 3.69
C ASP A 560 1.95 -0.96 4.33
N CYS A 561 2.62 0.08 4.82
CA CYS A 561 3.90 -0.04 5.50
C CYS A 561 4.00 0.88 6.71
N LEU A 562 4.54 0.35 7.81
CA LEU A 562 4.90 1.09 9.01
C LEU A 562 6.39 0.85 9.32
N VAL A 563 7.16 1.93 9.42
CA VAL A 563 8.55 1.89 9.90
C VAL A 563 8.56 2.46 11.32
N ALA A 564 8.72 1.57 12.31
CA ALA A 564 8.68 1.94 13.71
C ALA A 564 9.95 2.69 14.15
N SER A 565 9.77 3.60 15.10
CA SER A 565 10.79 4.45 15.70
C SER A 565 12.06 3.66 16.04
N GLY A 566 13.22 4.16 15.61
CA GLY A 566 14.53 3.55 15.83
C GLY A 566 14.94 2.44 14.85
N SER A 567 14.14 2.15 13.82
CA SER A 567 14.49 1.21 12.73
C SER A 567 15.06 1.93 11.51
N ASP A 568 16.11 1.38 10.88
CA ASP A 568 16.61 1.83 9.57
C ASP A 568 16.22 0.85 8.44
N VAL A 569 15.42 1.32 7.47
CA VAL A 569 14.94 0.54 6.33
C VAL A 569 15.56 1.07 5.04
N ILE A 570 16.29 0.21 4.35
CA ILE A 570 16.92 0.47 3.07
C ILE A 570 16.34 -0.49 2.03
N ILE A 571 15.67 0.06 1.02
CA ILE A 571 15.24 -0.65 -0.18
C ILE A 571 16.41 -0.59 -1.18
N PRO A 572 17.15 -1.71 -1.40
CA PRO A 572 18.41 -1.65 -2.15
C PRO A 572 18.21 -1.55 -3.66
N GLU A 573 19.30 -1.22 -4.36
CA GLU A 573 19.38 -1.11 -5.82
C GLU A 573 18.62 -2.24 -6.56
N GLY A 574 17.87 -1.85 -7.60
CA GLY A 574 17.01 -2.73 -8.40
C GLY A 574 15.80 -3.36 -7.67
N SER A 575 15.59 -3.08 -6.37
CA SER A 575 14.49 -3.66 -5.59
C SER A 575 13.21 -2.81 -5.65
N LYS A 576 12.06 -3.45 -5.86
CA LYS A 576 10.76 -2.79 -6.01
C LYS A 576 9.85 -3.08 -4.82
N MET A 577 9.35 -2.03 -4.18
CA MET A 577 8.36 -2.10 -3.11
C MET A 577 7.01 -1.60 -3.63
N VAL A 578 6.03 -2.50 -3.71
CA VAL A 578 4.65 -2.18 -4.11
C VAL A 578 3.76 -2.20 -2.87
N LEU A 579 3.15 -1.05 -2.55
CA LEU A 579 2.11 -0.92 -1.55
C LEU A 579 0.78 -0.65 -2.23
N TYR A 580 -0.32 -1.18 -1.71
CA TYR A 580 -1.65 -0.79 -2.18
C TYR A 580 -2.08 0.55 -1.58
N ASN A 581 -1.71 0.84 -0.32
CA ASN A 581 -2.08 2.01 0.46
C ASN A 581 -0.82 2.75 0.98
N GLU A 582 -0.83 3.27 2.22
CA GLU A 582 0.12 4.27 2.73
C GLU A 582 1.48 3.72 3.21
N LEU A 583 2.47 4.62 3.24
CA LEU A 583 3.72 4.47 3.99
C LEU A 583 3.73 5.43 5.18
N THR A 584 3.93 4.89 6.37
CA THR A 584 4.16 5.64 7.63
C THR A 584 5.60 5.41 8.10
N VAL A 585 6.34 6.49 8.33
CA VAL A 585 7.67 6.50 8.94
C VAL A 585 7.60 7.28 10.25
N GLU A 586 7.79 6.60 11.39
CA GLU A 586 7.56 7.22 12.70
C GLU A 586 8.58 8.32 13.06
N PRO A 587 8.14 9.38 13.75
CA PRO A 587 9.02 10.43 14.27
C PRO A 587 9.83 9.96 15.48
N GLU A 588 10.72 10.80 15.98
CA GLU A 588 11.45 10.56 17.22
C GLU A 588 10.51 10.48 18.43
N ILE A 589 10.67 9.43 19.24
CA ILE A 589 10.06 9.35 20.58
C ILE A 589 10.98 10.13 21.53
N VAL A 590 10.51 11.28 21.98
CA VAL A 590 11.21 12.13 22.94
C VAL A 590 11.23 11.46 24.31
N GLU A 591 12.34 11.60 25.05
CA GLU A 591 12.44 11.12 26.43
C GLU A 591 11.35 11.75 27.32
N VAL A 592 10.67 10.92 28.10
CA VAL A 592 9.66 11.36 29.07
C VAL A 592 10.20 11.09 30.47
N THR A 593 10.48 12.15 31.21
CA THR A 593 10.84 12.08 32.63
C THR A 593 9.71 12.54 33.54
N ASP A 594 9.72 12.05 34.78
CA ASP A 594 8.86 12.48 35.88
C ASP A 594 9.69 12.49 37.19
N LEU A 595 9.07 12.81 38.33
CA LEU A 595 9.74 12.80 39.64
C LEU A 595 9.24 11.65 40.53
N ASP A 596 10.17 10.99 41.23
CA ASP A 596 9.83 10.03 42.30
C ASP A 596 9.32 10.73 43.57
N GLU A 597 8.90 9.96 44.59
CA GLU A 597 8.36 10.50 45.84
C GLU A 597 9.41 11.29 46.66
N GLU A 598 10.71 11.01 46.44
CA GLU A 598 11.85 11.73 46.99
C GLU A 598 12.22 13.01 46.20
N GLY A 599 11.73 13.17 44.96
CA GLY A 599 11.97 14.31 44.08
C GLY A 599 13.18 14.17 43.14
N ASN A 600 13.66 12.96 42.88
CA ASN A 600 14.66 12.67 41.84
C ASN A 600 13.99 12.43 40.48
N GLU A 601 14.72 12.68 39.40
CA GLU A 601 14.24 12.48 38.03
C GLU A 601 14.31 11.01 37.61
N ILE A 602 13.17 10.46 37.17
CA ILE A 602 13.02 9.09 36.66
C ILE A 602 12.61 9.11 35.19
N ILE A 603 13.16 8.21 34.37
CA ILE A 603 12.80 8.07 32.95
C ILE A 603 11.62 7.10 32.84
N LEU A 604 10.47 7.59 32.38
CA LEU A 604 9.28 6.80 32.10
C LEU A 604 9.32 6.19 30.68
N VAL A 605 9.86 6.94 29.72
CA VAL A 605 10.07 6.49 28.33
C VAL A 605 11.44 6.98 27.88
N ASN A 606 12.33 6.07 27.46
CA ASN A 606 13.64 6.43 26.91
C ASN A 606 13.48 7.10 25.54
N GLN A 607 14.40 8.00 25.18
CA GLN A 607 14.48 8.52 23.81
C GLN A 607 14.66 7.37 22.80
N VAL A 608 13.86 7.36 21.73
CA VAL A 608 14.03 6.48 20.56
C VAL A 608 14.15 7.35 19.31
N PRO A 609 15.24 7.23 18.51
CA PRO A 609 15.41 8.02 17.29
C PRO A 609 14.23 7.90 16.33
N ALA A 610 14.04 8.92 15.48
CA ALA A 610 13.11 8.80 14.36
C ALA A 610 13.47 7.61 13.46
N ALA A 611 12.46 6.96 12.89
CA ALA A 611 12.67 5.94 11.88
C ALA A 611 13.32 6.52 10.62
N THR A 612 14.10 5.71 9.90
CA THR A 612 14.64 6.06 8.58
C THR A 612 14.17 5.08 7.51
N PHE A 613 13.76 5.62 6.37
CA PHE A 613 13.42 4.84 5.19
C PHE A 613 14.14 5.42 3.97
N THR A 614 14.95 4.60 3.32
CA THR A 614 15.82 4.96 2.20
C THR A 614 15.48 4.11 1.00
N ILE A 615 15.22 4.77 -0.12
CA ILE A 615 15.19 4.18 -1.45
C ILE A 615 16.56 4.51 -2.06
N GLU A 616 17.39 3.48 -2.27
CA GLU A 616 18.64 3.63 -3.01
C GLU A 616 18.37 3.97 -4.50
N ASP A 617 19.41 4.15 -5.30
CA ASP A 617 19.19 4.33 -6.74
C ASP A 617 18.61 3.05 -7.38
N ASP A 618 18.00 3.18 -8.56
CA ASP A 618 17.27 2.12 -9.31
C ASP A 618 16.06 1.48 -8.59
N ALA A 619 16.01 1.53 -7.26
CA ALA A 619 14.92 1.03 -6.43
C ALA A 619 13.63 1.82 -6.64
N SER A 620 12.49 1.30 -6.19
CA SER A 620 11.19 1.98 -6.34
C SER A 620 10.26 1.75 -5.17
N LEU A 621 9.56 2.81 -4.76
CA LEU A 621 8.32 2.74 -4.02
C LEU A 621 7.18 3.06 -4.99
N VAL A 622 6.31 2.08 -5.25
CA VAL A 622 5.07 2.25 -6.03
C VAL A 622 3.87 2.08 -5.10
N GLN A 623 2.93 3.00 -5.18
CA GLN A 623 1.66 2.96 -4.46
C GLN A 623 0.50 2.86 -5.46
N ILE A 624 -0.46 1.98 -5.19
CA ILE A 624 -1.59 1.71 -6.10
C ILE A 624 -2.74 2.71 -5.87
N ASN A 625 -3.10 2.98 -4.62
CA ASN A 625 -4.16 3.92 -4.26
C ASN A 625 -3.62 5.32 -3.99
N ASP A 626 -4.46 6.32 -4.28
CA ASP A 626 -4.20 7.74 -4.02
C ASP A 626 -4.45 8.05 -2.54
N VAL A 627 -3.44 7.86 -1.71
CA VAL A 627 -3.48 8.05 -0.24
C VAL A 627 -2.32 8.92 0.25
N GLU A 628 -2.56 9.67 1.33
CA GLU A 628 -1.51 10.47 1.98
C GLU A 628 -0.51 9.55 2.70
N ASN A 629 0.77 9.91 2.61
CA ASN A 629 1.85 9.25 3.37
C ASN A 629 2.11 9.99 4.68
N SER A 630 2.96 9.45 5.56
CA SER A 630 3.41 10.20 6.73
C SER A 630 4.87 9.91 7.10
N GLY A 631 5.55 10.94 7.62
CA GLY A 631 6.99 10.90 7.86
C GLY A 631 7.81 11.28 6.63
N LYS A 632 9.13 11.10 6.70
CA LYS A 632 10.06 11.47 5.61
C LYS A 632 10.91 10.30 5.19
N ILE A 633 11.14 10.21 3.89
CA ILE A 633 12.04 9.24 3.27
C ILE A 633 13.23 9.95 2.63
N LYS A 634 14.27 9.17 2.36
CA LYS A 634 15.38 9.52 1.45
C LYS A 634 15.13 8.80 0.12
N VAL A 635 15.10 9.53 -0.99
CA VAL A 635 15.22 8.94 -2.34
C VAL A 635 16.56 9.36 -2.91
N LYS A 636 17.43 8.38 -3.17
CA LYS A 636 18.73 8.64 -3.79
C LYS A 636 18.64 8.56 -5.30
N ARG A 637 19.53 9.30 -5.97
CA ARG A 637 19.90 9.19 -7.38
C ARG A 637 21.41 9.38 -7.46
N VAL A 638 22.11 8.61 -8.28
CA VAL A 638 23.56 8.57 -8.44
C VAL A 638 23.87 8.74 -9.92
N LEU A 639 24.91 9.50 -10.22
CA LEU A 639 25.50 9.60 -11.56
C LEU A 639 26.95 9.17 -11.45
N ASP A 640 27.36 8.27 -12.32
CA ASP A 640 28.69 7.69 -12.30
C ASP A 640 29.72 8.61 -12.98
N ALA A 641 30.99 8.49 -12.62
CA ALA A 641 32.04 9.40 -13.11
C ALA A 641 32.33 9.29 -14.64
N SER A 642 31.68 8.35 -15.33
CA SER A 642 31.67 8.20 -16.80
C SER A 642 30.51 8.91 -17.50
N GLU A 643 29.50 9.38 -16.76
CA GLU A 643 28.23 9.90 -17.30
C GLU A 643 28.13 11.43 -17.25
N ILE A 644 29.03 12.08 -16.50
CA ILE A 644 29.00 13.53 -16.23
C ILE A 644 30.36 14.20 -16.43
N ASN A 645 30.35 15.31 -17.15
CA ASN A 645 31.50 16.18 -17.39
C ASN A 645 31.40 17.46 -16.55
N GLN A 646 32.50 18.22 -16.51
CA GLN A 646 32.51 19.50 -15.82
C GLN A 646 31.56 20.48 -16.49
N TYR A 647 30.71 21.12 -15.68
CA TYR A 647 29.71 22.11 -16.10
C TYR A 647 28.50 21.53 -16.87
N ASP A 648 28.33 20.21 -16.97
CA ASP A 648 27.12 19.62 -17.56
C ASP A 648 25.85 20.01 -16.80
N TYR A 649 24.67 19.97 -17.43
CA TYR A 649 23.40 20.26 -16.74
C TYR A 649 22.49 19.03 -16.69
N VAL A 650 22.23 18.55 -15.47
CA VAL A 650 21.36 17.39 -15.19
C VAL A 650 19.92 17.85 -15.05
N TYR A 651 18.99 17.06 -15.60
CA TYR A 651 17.55 17.36 -15.68
C TYR A 651 16.81 16.66 -14.52
N TRP A 652 16.33 17.45 -13.56
CA TRP A 652 15.77 16.98 -12.28
C TRP A 652 14.30 17.39 -12.08
N ALA A 653 13.51 16.50 -11.50
CA ALA A 653 12.25 16.76 -10.82
C ALA A 653 12.31 16.19 -9.39
N SER A 654 11.32 16.49 -8.53
CA SER A 654 11.34 16.00 -7.15
C SER A 654 10.41 14.79 -6.93
N PRO A 655 10.95 13.64 -6.45
CA PRO A 655 10.15 12.48 -6.03
C PRO A 655 9.52 12.62 -4.63
N VAL A 656 9.77 13.74 -3.94
CA VAL A 656 9.29 14.01 -2.57
C VAL A 656 8.73 15.42 -2.43
N ALA A 657 7.84 15.63 -1.48
CA ALA A 657 7.25 16.94 -1.20
C ALA A 657 8.21 17.87 -0.46
N ASN A 658 8.11 19.17 -0.74
CA ASN A 658 8.83 20.25 -0.05
C ASN A 658 10.37 20.16 -0.12
N PHE A 659 10.93 19.60 -1.19
CA PHE A 659 12.37 19.63 -1.44
C PHE A 659 12.81 20.97 -2.05
N ASN A 660 14.02 21.43 -1.71
CA ASN A 660 14.61 22.65 -2.26
C ASN A 660 15.76 22.30 -3.21
N ILE A 661 15.81 22.94 -4.39
CA ILE A 661 16.78 22.62 -5.43
C ILE A 661 18.25 22.81 -5.01
N SER A 662 18.51 23.66 -4.01
CA SER A 662 19.86 23.82 -3.40
C SER A 662 20.36 22.58 -2.64
N GLY A 663 19.47 21.61 -2.36
CA GLY A 663 19.82 20.29 -1.86
C GLY A 663 20.48 19.37 -2.90
N ILE A 664 20.35 19.69 -4.20
CA ILE A 664 21.02 18.97 -5.29
C ILE A 664 22.47 19.45 -5.43
N SER A 665 22.66 20.77 -5.56
CA SER A 665 23.98 21.40 -5.59
C SER A 665 23.88 22.91 -5.29
N ASN A 666 25.03 23.58 -5.15
CA ASN A 666 25.15 25.03 -5.01
C ASN A 666 25.70 25.72 -6.28
N THR A 667 25.45 25.14 -7.46
CA THR A 667 25.80 25.72 -8.77
C THR A 667 24.65 26.59 -9.31
N PRO A 668 24.75 27.18 -10.52
CA PRO A 668 23.59 27.65 -11.24
C PRO A 668 22.53 26.55 -11.44
N THR A 669 21.27 26.97 -11.35
CA THR A 669 20.06 26.14 -11.44
C THR A 669 18.97 26.93 -12.16
N TYR A 670 18.25 26.30 -13.09
CA TYR A 670 17.25 26.97 -13.93
C TYR A 670 15.98 26.12 -14.07
N GLN A 671 14.90 26.77 -14.46
CA GLN A 671 13.67 26.18 -14.97
C GLN A 671 13.37 26.77 -16.35
N TRP A 672 12.55 26.09 -17.14
CA TRP A 672 12.14 26.59 -18.45
C TRP A 672 10.92 27.50 -18.34
N ASP A 673 10.96 28.68 -18.99
CA ASP A 673 9.83 29.61 -19.09
C ASP A 673 9.52 29.83 -20.59
N VAL A 674 8.30 29.46 -20.98
CA VAL A 674 7.83 29.43 -22.38
C VAL A 674 7.62 30.85 -22.95
N ASP A 675 7.38 31.84 -22.09
CA ASP A 675 7.18 33.25 -22.48
C ASP A 675 8.38 34.15 -22.11
N ALA A 676 9.44 33.59 -21.49
CA ALA A 676 10.69 34.30 -21.30
C ALA A 676 11.34 34.63 -22.65
N VAL A 677 11.83 35.86 -22.80
CA VAL A 677 12.37 36.37 -24.06
C VAL A 677 13.68 35.65 -24.42
N SER A 678 13.72 35.07 -25.62
CA SER A 678 14.90 34.50 -26.24
C SER A 678 15.46 35.45 -27.30
N ASN A 679 16.78 35.44 -27.49
CA ASN A 679 17.42 36.20 -28.56
C ASN A 679 17.32 35.52 -29.94
N ASP A 680 16.96 34.23 -29.96
CA ASP A 680 17.00 33.36 -31.15
C ASP A 680 15.56 33.01 -31.59
N THR A 681 14.86 32.23 -30.77
CA THR A 681 13.44 31.84 -30.95
C THR A 681 12.44 32.96 -30.63
N GLY A 682 12.90 34.09 -30.08
CA GLY A 682 12.06 35.19 -29.60
C GLY A 682 11.40 34.94 -28.24
N VAL A 683 10.90 33.73 -27.99
CA VAL A 683 10.32 33.27 -26.71
C VAL A 683 10.74 31.83 -26.40
N GLY A 684 10.66 31.44 -25.13
CA GLY A 684 11.15 30.17 -24.59
C GLY A 684 12.61 30.31 -24.15
N ASN A 685 12.87 30.40 -22.85
CA ASN A 685 14.22 30.58 -22.31
C ASN A 685 14.38 30.01 -20.88
N TRP A 686 15.62 29.76 -20.46
CA TRP A 686 16.00 29.36 -19.11
C TRP A 686 15.93 30.55 -18.14
N VAL A 687 15.14 30.41 -17.08
CA VAL A 687 15.07 31.39 -15.98
C VAL A 687 15.61 30.80 -14.68
N SER A 688 16.28 31.61 -13.86
CA SER A 688 16.98 31.09 -12.69
C SER A 688 16.03 30.60 -11.59
N ALA A 689 16.15 29.32 -11.24
CA ALA A 689 15.40 28.65 -10.17
C ALA A 689 16.16 28.66 -8.82
N ALA A 690 17.11 29.58 -8.64
CA ALA A 690 18.05 29.55 -7.51
C ALA A 690 17.35 29.58 -6.14
N SER A 691 17.51 28.50 -5.37
CA SER A 691 16.85 28.27 -4.07
C SER A 691 15.32 28.09 -4.13
N SER A 692 14.75 27.77 -5.30
CA SER A 692 13.33 27.39 -5.42
C SER A 692 13.02 26.10 -4.67
N MET A 693 11.80 26.00 -4.16
CA MET A 693 11.18 24.72 -3.79
C MET A 693 10.74 24.04 -5.09
N MET A 694 11.04 22.76 -5.27
CA MET A 694 10.69 22.04 -6.50
C MET A 694 9.22 21.61 -6.46
N THR A 695 8.41 22.07 -7.41
CA THR A 695 7.00 21.69 -7.54
C THR A 695 6.91 20.23 -8.04
N PRO A 696 6.05 19.37 -7.47
CA PRO A 696 5.83 18.03 -7.99
C PRO A 696 5.38 18.07 -9.46
N GLY A 697 6.19 17.49 -10.35
CA GLY A 697 5.94 17.37 -11.78
C GLY A 697 6.53 18.50 -12.64
N GLU A 698 6.99 19.60 -12.03
CA GLU A 698 7.77 20.65 -12.71
C GLU A 698 9.23 20.17 -12.85
N GLY A 699 9.85 20.46 -14.00
CA GLY A 699 11.22 20.05 -14.29
C GLY A 699 12.21 21.22 -14.23
N TYR A 700 13.42 20.92 -13.76
CA TYR A 700 14.49 21.87 -13.51
C TYR A 700 15.82 21.34 -14.05
N ILE A 701 16.82 22.22 -14.18
CA ILE A 701 18.19 21.83 -14.51
C ILE A 701 19.18 22.32 -13.45
N VAL A 702 20.20 21.50 -13.16
CA VAL A 702 21.25 21.79 -12.17
C VAL A 702 22.61 21.48 -12.76
N ARG A 703 23.55 22.43 -12.66
CA ARG A 703 24.91 22.27 -13.20
C ARG A 703 25.77 21.32 -12.35
N VAL A 704 26.63 20.54 -13.00
CA VAL A 704 27.63 19.66 -12.37
C VAL A 704 28.82 20.50 -11.90
N ALA A 705 29.08 20.50 -10.59
CA ALA A 705 30.27 21.10 -10.01
C ALA A 705 31.52 20.23 -10.23
N ASN A 706 32.70 20.86 -10.29
CA ASN A 706 33.98 20.14 -10.35
C ASN A 706 34.18 19.15 -9.18
N SER A 707 33.52 19.35 -8.05
CA SER A 707 33.55 18.46 -6.89
C SER A 707 32.65 17.22 -7.01
N GLN A 708 31.82 17.13 -8.05
CA GLN A 708 30.87 16.03 -8.30
C GLN A 708 31.36 15.06 -9.40
N LEU A 709 32.49 15.35 -10.04
CA LEU A 709 33.06 14.54 -11.14
C LEU A 709 33.68 13.20 -10.70
N SER A 710 33.63 12.88 -9.41
CA SER A 710 33.98 11.56 -8.87
C SER A 710 32.75 10.75 -8.48
N GLY A 711 31.57 11.13 -8.98
CA GLY A 711 30.26 10.61 -8.61
C GLY A 711 29.37 11.73 -8.05
N PHE A 712 28.16 11.88 -8.59
CA PHE A 712 27.17 12.88 -8.18
C PHE A 712 25.94 12.17 -7.61
N THR A 713 25.91 12.05 -6.28
CA THR A 713 24.73 11.54 -5.56
C THR A 713 23.86 12.70 -5.07
N THR A 714 22.57 12.65 -5.39
CA THR A 714 21.52 13.51 -4.83
C THR A 714 20.67 12.71 -3.85
N GLU A 715 20.39 13.27 -2.67
CA GLU A 715 19.48 12.67 -1.69
C GLU A 715 18.25 13.57 -1.52
N PHE A 716 17.14 13.19 -2.13
CA PHE A 716 15.85 13.84 -1.96
C PHE A 716 15.25 13.45 -0.60
N TYR A 717 15.29 14.37 0.37
CA TYR A 717 14.77 14.13 1.72
C TYR A 717 13.44 14.89 1.96
N GLY A 718 12.34 14.16 2.04
CA GLY A 718 10.99 14.71 2.15
C GLY A 718 9.92 13.63 2.30
N GLU A 719 8.65 14.03 2.31
CA GLU A 719 7.52 13.10 2.33
C GLU A 719 7.32 12.51 0.93
N PRO A 720 7.15 11.18 0.75
CA PRO A 720 7.08 10.58 -0.58
C PRO A 720 5.82 11.00 -1.34
N ASN A 721 6.02 11.52 -2.55
CA ASN A 721 4.92 11.94 -3.42
C ASN A 721 4.05 10.74 -3.85
N ASN A 722 2.75 10.85 -3.64
CA ASN A 722 1.76 9.85 -4.04
C ASN A 722 0.46 10.51 -4.52
N GLY A 723 -0.33 9.79 -5.32
CA GLY A 723 -1.60 10.27 -5.85
C GLY A 723 -1.45 11.14 -7.10
N PRO A 724 -2.53 11.78 -7.58
CA PRO A 724 -2.50 12.56 -8.82
C PRO A 724 -1.84 13.93 -8.63
N PHE A 725 -0.94 14.28 -9.53
CA PHE A 725 -0.35 15.62 -9.62
C PHE A 725 -0.73 16.28 -10.95
N SER A 726 -1.05 17.57 -10.92
CA SER A 726 -1.35 18.36 -12.11
C SER A 726 -0.39 19.53 -12.23
N VAL A 727 0.18 19.71 -13.44
CA VAL A 727 1.16 20.73 -13.80
C VAL A 727 0.58 21.51 -14.97
N ASP A 728 0.49 22.84 -14.83
CA ASP A 728 0.09 23.70 -15.96
C ASP A 728 1.27 23.87 -16.92
N VAL A 729 1.01 23.64 -18.21
CA VAL A 729 1.97 23.78 -19.30
C VAL A 729 1.46 24.82 -20.29
N PHE A 730 2.37 25.54 -20.94
CA PHE A 730 2.04 26.76 -21.67
C PHE A 730 2.34 26.63 -23.17
N LYS A 731 1.54 27.32 -23.99
CA LYS A 731 1.84 27.54 -25.41
C LYS A 731 2.40 28.95 -25.59
N SER A 732 3.50 29.05 -26.33
CA SER A 732 4.27 30.28 -26.56
C SER A 732 3.41 31.42 -27.09
N THR A 733 3.64 32.64 -26.58
CA THR A 733 2.92 33.83 -27.06
C THR A 733 3.52 34.42 -28.33
N GLY A 734 2.66 34.64 -29.34
CA GLY A 734 3.03 35.24 -30.63
C GLY A 734 2.72 34.29 -31.80
N ASN A 735 3.51 34.39 -32.86
CA ASN A 735 3.47 33.44 -33.99
C ASN A 735 4.49 32.30 -33.83
N TYR A 736 5.24 32.26 -32.72
CA TYR A 736 6.36 31.34 -32.46
C TYR A 736 5.88 29.96 -31.99
N HIS A 737 4.95 29.35 -32.73
CA HIS A 737 4.27 28.10 -32.38
C HIS A 737 5.24 26.92 -32.15
N GLU A 738 6.36 26.91 -32.89
CA GLU A 738 7.48 25.97 -32.76
C GLU A 738 8.11 25.97 -31.36
N SER A 739 7.99 27.07 -30.60
CA SER A 739 8.60 27.27 -29.28
C SER A 739 7.72 26.82 -28.10
N SER A 740 6.65 26.05 -28.34
CA SER A 740 5.66 25.61 -27.32
C SER A 740 6.15 24.50 -26.35
N TRP A 741 7.43 24.55 -25.99
CA TRP A 741 8.15 23.56 -25.18
C TRP A 741 8.00 23.83 -23.69
N ASN A 742 7.84 22.77 -22.91
CA ASN A 742 7.72 22.81 -21.46
C ASN A 742 8.61 21.73 -20.83
N LEU A 743 9.39 22.10 -19.81
CA LEU A 743 10.18 21.16 -19.03
C LEU A 743 9.37 20.67 -17.82
N ILE A 744 9.00 19.40 -17.84
CA ILE A 744 8.30 18.72 -16.75
C ILE A 744 9.14 17.53 -16.26
N GLY A 745 8.69 16.78 -15.27
CA GLY A 745 9.40 15.58 -14.86
C GLY A 745 8.59 14.64 -13.98
N ASN A 746 9.14 13.45 -13.73
CA ASN A 746 8.46 12.43 -12.94
C ASN A 746 8.38 12.84 -11.45
N PRO A 747 7.17 13.03 -10.88
CA PRO A 747 6.99 13.44 -9.49
C PRO A 747 7.13 12.32 -8.46
N TYR A 748 7.28 11.05 -8.86
CA TYR A 748 7.15 9.90 -7.96
C TYR A 748 8.49 9.26 -7.56
N PRO A 749 8.56 8.58 -6.40
CA PRO A 749 9.70 7.74 -5.98
C PRO A 749 9.76 6.38 -6.72
N SER A 750 9.41 6.38 -8.01
CA SER A 750 9.39 5.24 -8.93
C SER A 750 9.27 5.74 -10.37
N ALA A 751 9.67 4.94 -11.36
CA ALA A 751 9.49 5.30 -12.77
C ALA A 751 8.01 5.41 -13.18
N ILE A 752 7.78 6.13 -14.29
CA ILE A 752 6.48 6.22 -14.98
C ILE A 752 6.60 5.80 -16.44
N ASP A 753 5.53 5.22 -16.98
CA ASP A 753 5.42 4.86 -18.39
C ASP A 753 5.05 6.06 -19.28
N ALA A 754 5.93 6.37 -20.25
CA ALA A 754 5.76 7.49 -21.17
C ALA A 754 4.58 7.30 -22.13
N GLU A 755 4.32 6.07 -22.61
CA GLU A 755 3.21 5.78 -23.53
C GLU A 755 1.84 5.98 -22.85
N THR A 756 1.69 5.52 -21.59
CA THR A 756 0.53 5.74 -20.73
C THR A 756 0.37 7.22 -20.39
N PHE A 757 1.46 7.91 -20.07
CA PHE A 757 1.47 9.36 -19.82
C PHE A 757 1.00 10.17 -21.04
N LEU A 758 1.53 9.88 -22.25
CA LEU A 758 1.17 10.56 -23.50
C LEU A 758 -0.24 10.21 -24.00
N THR A 759 -0.71 9.00 -23.69
CA THR A 759 -2.10 8.57 -23.96
C THR A 759 -3.09 9.35 -23.09
N ALA A 760 -2.80 9.50 -21.79
CA ALA A 760 -3.63 10.26 -20.86
C ALA A 760 -3.63 11.78 -21.14
N ASN A 761 -2.47 12.35 -21.51
CA ASN A 761 -2.28 13.79 -21.64
C ASN A 761 -2.51 14.29 -23.08
N THR A 762 -3.78 14.32 -23.50
CA THR A 762 -4.19 14.67 -24.87
C THR A 762 -3.91 16.10 -25.32
N ASN A 763 -3.33 16.96 -24.46
CA ASN A 763 -2.95 18.34 -24.77
C ASN A 763 -1.49 18.48 -25.22
N LEU A 764 -0.73 17.37 -25.26
CA LEU A 764 0.66 17.31 -25.68
C LEU A 764 0.78 16.66 -27.07
N GLU A 765 1.81 17.03 -27.84
CA GLU A 765 2.07 16.54 -29.21
C GLU A 765 2.53 15.06 -29.27
N GLY A 766 2.11 14.24 -28.30
CA GLY A 766 2.26 12.79 -28.28
C GLY A 766 3.68 12.24 -28.26
N ARG A 767 4.67 13.06 -27.86
CA ARG A 767 6.05 12.65 -27.61
C ARG A 767 6.62 13.22 -26.32
N VAL A 768 7.66 12.56 -25.81
CA VAL A 768 8.61 13.12 -24.84
C VAL A 768 9.98 13.23 -25.49
N ASP A 769 10.74 14.26 -25.11
CA ASP A 769 12.11 14.48 -25.56
C ASP A 769 13.05 14.38 -24.34
N ILE A 770 13.79 13.27 -24.26
CA ILE A 770 14.68 12.89 -23.16
C ILE A 770 16.10 13.40 -23.44
N TRP A 771 16.66 14.17 -22.51
CA TRP A 771 18.02 14.71 -22.60
C TRP A 771 19.08 13.65 -22.23
N THR A 772 20.16 13.50 -23.00
CA THR A 772 21.05 12.31 -22.91
C THR A 772 22.52 12.52 -22.51
N HIS A 773 23.04 13.75 -22.58
CA HIS A 773 24.44 14.11 -22.28
C HIS A 773 25.52 13.40 -23.13
N ASP A 774 25.15 12.77 -24.25
CA ASP A 774 25.97 11.72 -24.87
C ASP A 774 27.27 12.20 -25.54
N THR A 775 27.31 13.45 -26.02
CA THR A 775 28.48 13.98 -26.74
C THR A 775 29.18 15.08 -25.94
N GLY A 776 30.51 15.02 -25.90
CA GLY A 776 31.32 16.01 -25.21
C GLY A 776 31.22 17.39 -25.85
N LEU A 777 31.41 18.43 -25.02
CA LEU A 777 31.25 19.84 -25.40
C LEU A 777 32.13 20.21 -26.60
N PHE A 778 31.58 20.99 -27.53
CA PHE A 778 32.33 21.50 -28.69
C PHE A 778 32.29 23.03 -28.80
N ASP A 779 33.31 23.57 -29.48
CA ASP A 779 33.48 25.01 -29.73
C ASP A 779 32.51 25.46 -30.82
N VAL A 780 31.55 26.30 -30.44
CA VAL A 780 30.55 26.92 -31.31
C VAL A 780 30.78 28.43 -31.30
N THR A 781 31.94 28.84 -31.83
CA THR A 781 32.42 30.23 -31.79
C THR A 781 31.47 31.21 -32.51
N GLY A 782 30.44 31.70 -31.80
CA GLY A 782 29.39 32.54 -32.35
C GLY A 782 27.95 32.04 -32.16
N ALA A 783 27.70 30.98 -31.37
CA ALA A 783 26.35 30.57 -30.97
C ALA A 783 25.58 31.73 -30.30
N ALA A 784 24.28 31.81 -30.57
CA ALA A 784 23.42 32.88 -30.06
C ALA A 784 23.14 32.77 -28.55
N ASP A 785 23.05 31.55 -28.04
CA ASP A 785 22.85 31.25 -26.61
C ASP A 785 23.68 30.01 -26.19
N PRO A 786 24.90 30.18 -25.66
CA PRO A 786 25.71 29.09 -25.14
C PRO A 786 25.28 28.75 -23.70
N PHE A 787 24.90 27.49 -23.46
CA PHE A 787 24.52 26.91 -22.16
C PHE A 787 25.54 27.15 -21.01
N TYR A 788 26.74 27.61 -21.35
CA TYR A 788 27.92 27.74 -20.50
C TYR A 788 28.26 29.18 -20.08
N ASP A 789 27.34 30.14 -20.17
CA ASP A 789 27.52 31.55 -19.75
C ASP A 789 28.68 32.28 -20.47
N ASP A 790 28.51 32.70 -21.74
CA ASP A 790 29.50 33.39 -22.60
C ASP A 790 30.74 32.58 -23.08
N PHE A 791 30.94 31.33 -22.68
CA PHE A 791 32.17 30.58 -23.00
C PHE A 791 32.34 30.15 -24.47
N GLY A 792 31.34 30.34 -25.34
CA GLY A 792 31.41 29.98 -26.77
C GLY A 792 31.42 28.47 -27.05
N VAL A 793 31.11 27.65 -26.05
CA VAL A 793 30.90 26.19 -26.16
C VAL A 793 29.44 25.86 -25.87
N ASN A 794 28.95 24.77 -26.47
CA ASN A 794 27.61 24.26 -26.24
C ASN A 794 27.59 22.73 -26.47
N TYR A 795 26.45 22.12 -26.17
CA TYR A 795 26.06 20.83 -26.71
C TYR A 795 25.55 20.98 -28.16
N GLY A 796 25.27 19.84 -28.80
CA GLY A 796 24.34 19.77 -29.93
C GLY A 796 22.97 19.27 -29.46
N ASP A 797 22.07 18.99 -30.41
CA ASP A 797 20.77 18.40 -30.11
C ASP A 797 20.92 16.94 -29.64
N GLN A 798 20.99 16.75 -28.32
CA GLN A 798 21.21 15.46 -27.65
C GLN A 798 19.92 14.84 -27.10
N TYR A 799 18.79 15.03 -27.79
CA TYR A 799 17.49 14.50 -27.37
C TYR A 799 17.18 13.12 -27.99
N ILE A 800 16.81 12.16 -27.15
CA ILE A 800 16.04 10.99 -27.59
C ILE A 800 14.57 11.38 -27.55
N THR A 801 14.01 11.58 -28.74
CA THR A 801 12.57 11.68 -28.93
C THR A 801 11.96 10.28 -28.78
N PHE A 802 10.87 10.17 -28.01
CA PHE A 802 10.13 8.93 -27.82
C PHE A 802 8.62 9.13 -27.96
N ASN A 803 7.96 8.20 -28.65
CA ASN A 803 6.51 8.10 -28.76
C ASN A 803 6.06 6.63 -28.91
N SER A 804 4.78 6.37 -29.18
CA SER A 804 4.24 5.01 -29.34
C SER A 804 4.80 4.22 -30.54
N THR A 805 5.54 4.84 -31.47
CA THR A 805 6.27 4.12 -32.52
C THR A 805 7.63 3.63 -32.01
N GLY A 806 8.38 4.47 -31.29
CA GLY A 806 9.67 4.12 -30.69
C GLY A 806 10.55 5.33 -30.40
N THR A 807 11.88 5.13 -30.42
CA THR A 807 12.90 6.18 -30.24
C THR A 807 13.41 6.72 -31.58
N SER A 808 13.76 8.01 -31.65
CA SER A 808 14.46 8.59 -32.82
C SER A 808 15.83 7.94 -33.07
N THR A 809 16.52 7.52 -32.01
CA THR A 809 17.85 6.91 -32.08
C THR A 809 17.81 5.37 -32.22
N PRO A 810 18.79 4.76 -32.94
CA PRO A 810 18.74 3.36 -33.34
C PRO A 810 19.35 2.34 -32.35
N ASP A 811 19.98 2.77 -31.24
CA ASP A 811 20.92 1.95 -30.46
C ASP A 811 20.25 0.72 -29.79
N PRO A 812 20.55 -0.52 -30.19
CA PRO A 812 19.98 -1.73 -29.57
C PRO A 812 20.51 -2.02 -28.16
N SER A 813 21.52 -1.30 -27.69
CA SER A 813 22.17 -1.47 -26.39
C SER A 813 21.91 -0.34 -25.39
N ASN A 814 21.37 0.80 -25.83
CA ASN A 814 21.31 2.00 -24.99
C ASN A 814 20.17 3.01 -25.30
N THR A 815 19.05 2.55 -25.89
CA THR A 815 17.84 3.37 -26.06
C THR A 815 16.94 3.33 -24.83
N PHE A 816 16.52 4.53 -24.38
CA PHE A 816 15.38 4.73 -23.47
C PHE A 816 14.21 3.79 -23.81
N ASN A 817 13.80 2.97 -22.85
CA ASN A 817 12.83 1.89 -23.04
C ASN A 817 11.36 2.34 -22.93
N GLY A 818 11.13 3.60 -22.54
CA GLY A 818 9.80 4.18 -22.31
C GLY A 818 9.46 4.44 -20.84
N LYS A 819 10.32 4.04 -19.88
CA LYS A 819 10.11 4.28 -18.45
C LYS A 819 10.94 5.46 -17.94
N ILE A 820 10.30 6.60 -17.71
CA ILE A 820 10.92 7.83 -17.19
C ILE A 820 11.18 7.64 -15.69
N ALA A 821 12.44 7.66 -15.26
CA ALA A 821 12.80 7.32 -13.88
C ALA A 821 12.39 8.38 -12.84
N SER A 822 12.39 7.96 -11.58
CA SER A 822 12.10 8.77 -10.38
C SER A 822 12.91 10.06 -10.35
N GLY A 823 12.24 11.22 -10.43
CA GLY A 823 12.90 12.53 -10.38
C GLY A 823 13.68 12.92 -11.66
N GLN A 824 13.48 12.21 -12.77
CA GLN A 824 14.02 12.60 -14.09
C GLN A 824 13.11 13.65 -14.74
N ALA A 825 13.69 14.70 -15.34
CA ALA A 825 12.95 15.71 -16.10
C ALA A 825 13.14 15.56 -17.63
N PHE A 826 12.11 15.94 -18.39
CA PHE A 826 11.99 15.73 -19.82
C PHE A 826 11.16 16.84 -20.48
N PHE A 827 11.43 17.12 -21.76
CA PHE A 827 10.67 18.10 -22.51
C PHE A 827 9.40 17.50 -23.12
N VAL A 828 8.34 18.30 -23.17
CA VAL A 828 7.12 18.05 -23.95
C VAL A 828 6.70 19.31 -24.71
N ARG A 829 6.08 19.13 -25.87
CA ARG A 829 5.46 20.22 -26.64
C ARG A 829 3.94 20.22 -26.47
N VAL A 830 3.37 21.40 -26.24
CA VAL A 830 1.91 21.62 -26.20
C VAL A 830 1.33 21.62 -27.61
N GLU A 831 0.19 20.96 -27.78
CA GLU A 831 -0.57 20.92 -29.04
C GLU A 831 -0.96 22.33 -29.53
N ASP A 832 -0.75 22.59 -30.82
CA ASP A 832 -1.17 23.85 -31.45
C ASP A 832 -2.69 24.03 -31.40
N THR A 833 -3.45 22.93 -31.29
CA THR A 833 -4.90 22.91 -31.11
C THR A 833 -5.39 23.09 -29.66
N ALA A 834 -4.51 22.93 -28.66
CA ALA A 834 -4.86 23.02 -27.23
C ALA A 834 -5.10 24.47 -26.77
N PRO A 835 -5.61 24.69 -25.53
CA PRO A 835 -5.60 26.00 -24.87
C PRO A 835 -4.20 26.65 -24.80
N SER A 836 -4.12 27.89 -24.32
CA SER A 836 -2.84 28.57 -24.08
C SER A 836 -2.12 28.10 -22.80
N SER A 837 -2.86 27.48 -21.88
CA SER A 837 -2.40 26.99 -20.57
C SER A 837 -3.19 25.72 -20.17
N PRO A 838 -3.10 24.62 -20.93
CA PRO A 838 -3.66 23.33 -20.49
C PRO A 838 -2.90 22.77 -19.29
N SER A 839 -3.55 21.85 -18.57
CA SER A 839 -2.91 21.10 -17.49
C SER A 839 -2.54 19.69 -17.96
N VAL A 840 -1.40 19.19 -17.48
CA VAL A 840 -0.85 17.85 -17.64
C VAL A 840 -1.00 17.14 -16.30
N THR A 841 -1.44 15.88 -16.31
CA THR A 841 -1.70 15.10 -15.10
C THR A 841 -0.84 13.84 -15.06
N PHE A 842 -0.17 13.64 -13.93
CA PHE A 842 0.49 12.40 -13.53
C PHE A 842 -0.45 11.61 -12.61
N THR A 843 -0.46 10.28 -12.71
CA THR A 843 -1.28 9.41 -11.83
C THR A 843 -0.54 8.13 -11.43
N ASN A 844 -0.98 7.51 -10.33
CA ASN A 844 -0.42 6.24 -9.84
C ASN A 844 -0.50 5.10 -10.87
N ALA A 845 -1.52 5.10 -11.73
CA ALA A 845 -1.66 4.12 -12.81
C ALA A 845 -0.50 4.16 -13.83
N MET A 846 0.28 5.25 -13.90
CA MET A 846 1.45 5.37 -14.77
C MET A 846 2.70 4.67 -14.20
N ARG A 847 2.66 4.18 -12.95
CA ARG A 847 3.82 3.59 -12.23
C ARG A 847 3.90 2.07 -12.34
N HIS A 848 2.90 1.40 -12.94
CA HIS A 848 2.79 -0.06 -12.93
C HIS A 848 2.03 -0.68 -14.11
N ASP A 849 2.41 -1.91 -14.48
CA ASP A 849 1.65 -2.78 -15.40
C ASP A 849 0.94 -3.88 -14.59
N ASN A 850 -0.40 -3.84 -14.50
CA ASN A 850 -1.19 -4.81 -13.73
C ASN A 850 -0.66 -5.03 -12.28
N TYR A 851 -0.46 -3.93 -11.55
CA TYR A 851 0.13 -3.88 -10.20
C TYR A 851 1.62 -4.31 -10.11
N LYS A 852 2.32 -4.49 -11.23
CA LYS A 852 3.78 -4.69 -11.25
C LYS A 852 4.48 -3.37 -11.51
N ALA A 853 5.26 -2.88 -10.54
CA ALA A 853 6.11 -1.72 -10.72
C ALA A 853 7.08 -1.88 -11.91
N HIS A 854 7.22 -0.84 -12.72
CA HIS A 854 8.21 -0.78 -13.81
C HIS A 854 9.65 -0.85 -13.25
N ASN A 855 10.65 -1.07 -14.10
CA ASN A 855 12.03 -0.78 -13.71
C ASN A 855 12.23 0.74 -13.58
N ASN A 856 13.24 1.15 -12.82
CA ASN A 856 13.57 2.54 -12.49
C ASN A 856 15.09 2.78 -12.57
N ASP A 857 15.74 1.93 -13.37
CA ASP A 857 17.16 1.87 -13.74
C ASP A 857 17.53 2.88 -14.84
N GLU A 858 16.55 3.39 -15.59
CA GLU A 858 16.77 4.42 -16.61
C GLU A 858 16.79 5.85 -16.05
N PHE A 859 17.40 6.10 -14.88
CA PHE A 859 17.70 7.48 -14.48
C PHE A 859 18.76 8.08 -15.40
N TYR A 860 19.81 7.30 -15.66
CA TYR A 860 20.72 7.44 -16.80
C TYR A 860 20.73 6.12 -17.61
N ARG A 861 21.62 5.96 -18.57
CA ARG A 861 21.36 5.09 -19.73
C ARG A 861 21.69 3.61 -19.46
N GLY A 862 20.64 2.80 -19.28
CA GLY A 862 20.68 1.41 -18.79
C GLY A 862 19.91 0.39 -19.66
N THR A 863 19.79 -0.86 -19.17
CA THR A 863 19.37 -2.02 -19.99
C THR A 863 17.87 -2.34 -20.01
N VAL A 864 17.38 -2.71 -21.20
CA VAL A 864 15.99 -2.99 -21.57
C VAL A 864 15.30 -4.12 -20.76
N ASP A 865 14.10 -3.84 -20.22
CA ASP A 865 13.15 -4.85 -19.73
C ASP A 865 12.27 -5.42 -20.88
N THR A 866 12.04 -6.73 -20.89
CA THR A 866 11.32 -7.42 -21.97
C THR A 866 9.85 -7.66 -21.65
N SER A 867 9.03 -6.60 -21.76
CA SER A 867 7.57 -6.73 -21.81
C SER A 867 7.09 -7.20 -23.20
N VAL A 868 5.89 -7.79 -23.28
CA VAL A 868 5.34 -8.32 -24.55
C VAL A 868 4.58 -7.22 -25.27
N ALA A 869 5.31 -6.38 -26.00
CA ALA A 869 4.74 -5.35 -26.88
C ALA A 869 3.95 -5.96 -28.06
N GLN A 870 3.06 -5.16 -28.66
CA GLN A 870 2.54 -5.43 -30.01
C GLN A 870 3.70 -5.61 -31.01
N GLU A 871 3.46 -6.38 -32.06
CA GLU A 871 4.45 -6.57 -33.13
C GLU A 871 4.60 -5.28 -33.96
N LYS A 872 5.67 -4.53 -33.69
CA LYS A 872 6.07 -3.32 -34.44
C LYS A 872 7.18 -3.68 -35.44
N GLN A 873 7.07 -3.24 -36.69
CA GLN A 873 8.10 -3.44 -37.73
C GLN A 873 8.83 -2.11 -37.94
N LEU A 874 10.04 -1.97 -37.40
CA LEU A 874 10.77 -0.71 -37.28
C LEU A 874 12.06 -0.71 -38.12
N VAL A 875 12.31 0.36 -38.86
CA VAL A 875 13.59 0.61 -39.54
C VAL A 875 14.09 2.02 -39.22
N TRP A 876 15.33 2.09 -38.72
CA TRP A 876 16.03 3.35 -38.55
C TRP A 876 16.94 3.59 -39.75
N LEU A 877 16.78 4.75 -40.39
CA LEU A 877 17.70 5.23 -41.41
C LEU A 877 18.63 6.28 -40.81
N SER A 878 19.92 6.18 -41.12
CA SER A 878 20.95 7.05 -40.58
C SER A 878 21.68 7.80 -41.70
N LEU A 879 21.84 9.11 -41.55
CA LEU A 879 22.66 9.98 -42.40
C LEU A 879 23.98 10.25 -41.70
N ALA A 880 25.10 10.05 -42.39
CA ALA A 880 26.45 10.29 -41.88
C ALA A 880 27.31 11.14 -42.84
N ASN A 881 28.22 11.95 -42.29
CA ASN A 881 29.20 12.76 -43.03
C ASN A 881 30.62 12.13 -42.99
N GLU A 882 31.60 12.75 -43.66
CA GLU A 882 33.00 12.26 -43.67
C GLU A 882 33.71 12.33 -42.31
N ASP A 883 33.27 13.20 -41.40
CA ASP A 883 33.79 13.32 -40.03
C ASP A 883 33.22 12.24 -39.07
N ASN A 884 32.31 11.39 -39.56
CA ASN A 884 31.55 10.38 -38.79
C ASN A 884 30.52 10.97 -37.81
N HIS A 885 30.14 12.24 -37.98
CA HIS A 885 28.91 12.74 -37.36
C HIS A 885 27.72 12.10 -38.09
N ALA A 886 26.79 11.53 -37.32
CA ALA A 886 25.64 10.83 -37.84
C ALA A 886 24.40 11.10 -36.98
N MET A 887 23.23 11.10 -37.63
CA MET A 887 21.92 11.13 -36.98
C MET A 887 20.97 10.14 -37.64
N SER A 888 19.78 9.92 -37.06
CA SER A 888 18.80 8.96 -37.57
C SER A 888 17.36 9.44 -37.53
N THR A 889 16.53 8.85 -38.39
CA THR A 889 15.06 8.89 -38.35
C THR A 889 14.49 7.48 -38.23
N LEU A 890 13.36 7.33 -37.54
CA LEU A 890 12.62 6.08 -37.40
C LEU A 890 11.39 6.07 -38.31
N ILE A 891 11.29 5.07 -39.19
CA ILE A 891 10.06 4.70 -39.89
C ILE A 891 9.56 3.39 -39.29
N GLY A 892 8.33 3.36 -38.79
CA GLY A 892 7.77 2.19 -38.09
C GLY A 892 6.35 1.84 -38.52
N TYR A 893 6.11 0.58 -38.87
CA TYR A 893 4.77 0.05 -39.11
C TYR A 893 4.21 -0.51 -37.79
N VAL A 894 3.10 0.06 -37.33
CA VAL A 894 2.49 -0.21 -36.03
C VAL A 894 0.97 -0.36 -36.15
N GLU A 895 0.34 -1.08 -35.22
CA GLU A 895 -1.12 -1.24 -35.20
C GLU A 895 -1.78 0.06 -34.69
N GLY A 896 -2.64 0.66 -35.53
CA GLY A 896 -3.40 1.86 -35.17
C GLY A 896 -2.87 3.19 -35.72
N ALA A 897 -1.70 3.22 -36.36
CA ALA A 897 -1.23 4.37 -37.14
C ALA A 897 -1.90 4.41 -38.54
N THR A 898 -1.76 5.54 -39.24
CA THR A 898 -2.34 5.83 -40.56
C THR A 898 -1.28 6.35 -41.54
N GLU A 899 -1.70 6.84 -42.71
CA GLU A 899 -0.81 7.46 -43.71
C GLU A 899 -0.72 9.00 -43.56
N GLY A 900 -1.27 9.57 -42.48
CA GLY A 900 -1.22 11.01 -42.17
C GLY A 900 -0.83 11.27 -40.71
N LYS A 901 -0.57 12.53 -40.35
CA LYS A 901 0.00 12.93 -39.06
C LYS A 901 -0.79 12.39 -37.86
N ASP A 902 -0.22 11.40 -37.17
CA ASP A 902 -0.80 10.73 -36.01
C ASP A 902 -0.07 11.11 -34.71
N ARG A 903 -0.78 11.79 -33.79
CA ARG A 903 -0.19 12.40 -32.57
C ARG A 903 0.74 11.46 -31.79
N LEU A 904 0.30 10.23 -31.51
CA LEU A 904 1.07 9.29 -30.68
C LEU A 904 2.17 8.54 -31.46
N TYR A 905 2.14 8.57 -32.79
CA TYR A 905 3.01 7.74 -33.63
C TYR A 905 4.06 8.56 -34.42
N ASP A 906 3.82 9.87 -34.61
CA ASP A 906 4.67 10.76 -35.40
C ASP A 906 5.26 11.91 -34.58
N ALA A 907 6.58 12.14 -34.69
CA ALA A 907 7.27 13.27 -34.08
C ALA A 907 7.90 14.17 -35.14
N TYR A 908 7.64 15.49 -35.08
CA TYR A 908 8.39 16.45 -35.89
C TYR A 908 9.87 16.47 -35.49
N THR A 909 10.75 16.66 -36.47
CA THR A 909 12.19 16.85 -36.19
C THR A 909 12.43 18.23 -35.54
N ASN A 910 13.30 18.27 -34.54
CA ASN A 910 13.72 19.50 -33.86
C ASN A 910 15.08 20.01 -34.37
N ASN A 911 15.81 19.20 -35.16
CA ASN A 911 17.19 19.47 -35.56
C ASN A 911 17.24 20.46 -36.75
N GLU A 912 18.27 21.29 -36.82
CA GLU A 912 18.52 22.18 -37.97
C GLU A 912 19.87 21.91 -38.65
N GLY A 913 19.98 22.24 -39.94
CA GLY A 913 21.25 22.30 -40.69
C GLY A 913 21.83 20.95 -41.14
N PHE A 914 21.87 19.95 -40.27
CA PHE A 914 22.27 18.58 -40.62
C PHE A 914 21.17 17.62 -40.18
N ASN A 915 20.25 17.33 -41.10
CA ASN A 915 19.00 16.64 -40.79
C ASN A 915 18.68 15.51 -41.79
N LEU A 916 18.02 14.47 -41.32
CA LEU A 916 17.41 13.39 -42.10
C LEU A 916 16.03 13.10 -41.51
N TYR A 917 14.99 13.21 -42.33
CA TYR A 917 13.60 13.12 -41.91
C TYR A 917 12.73 12.47 -42.99
N SER A 918 11.59 11.95 -42.57
CA SER A 918 10.49 11.56 -43.46
C SER A 918 9.51 12.73 -43.66
N LEU A 919 8.68 12.65 -44.70
CA LEU A 919 7.75 13.72 -45.09
C LEU A 919 6.35 13.17 -45.34
N ILE A 920 5.33 13.80 -44.72
CA ILE A 920 3.91 13.59 -45.05
C ILE A 920 3.46 14.62 -46.09
N THR A 921 3.84 15.88 -45.89
CA THR A 921 3.77 16.98 -46.87
C THR A 921 5.09 17.75 -46.89
N GLU A 922 5.24 18.72 -47.77
CA GLU A 922 6.49 19.49 -47.99
C GLU A 922 6.94 20.25 -46.73
N ASP A 923 6.02 20.62 -45.84
CA ASP A 923 6.28 21.32 -44.57
C ASP A 923 6.35 20.37 -43.34
N GLU A 924 5.85 19.13 -43.43
CA GLU A 924 5.72 18.19 -42.30
C GLU A 924 6.94 17.25 -42.17
N LYS A 925 8.06 17.80 -41.69
CA LYS A 925 9.34 17.08 -41.46
C LYS A 925 9.30 16.22 -40.19
N LEU A 926 9.36 14.89 -40.32
CA LEU A 926 9.26 13.94 -39.21
C LEU A 926 10.60 13.24 -38.88
N VAL A 927 10.99 13.24 -37.60
CA VAL A 927 12.10 12.42 -37.08
C VAL A 927 11.64 11.00 -36.73
N ILE A 928 10.38 10.84 -36.31
CA ILE A 928 9.71 9.54 -36.17
C ILE A 928 8.43 9.58 -37.00
N GLN A 929 8.19 8.56 -37.81
CA GLN A 929 6.92 8.34 -38.52
C GLN A 929 6.36 6.93 -38.26
N GLY A 930 5.10 6.88 -37.84
CA GLY A 930 4.28 5.69 -37.80
C GLY A 930 3.52 5.45 -39.10
N LEU A 931 3.31 4.19 -39.46
CA LEU A 931 2.58 3.76 -40.65
C LEU A 931 1.69 2.54 -40.32
N PRO A 932 0.61 2.28 -41.07
CA PRO A 932 -0.37 1.27 -40.70
C PRO A 932 0.17 -0.17 -40.83
N LEU A 933 -0.14 -1.01 -39.84
CA LEU A 933 -0.24 -2.45 -40.04
C LEU A 933 -1.67 -2.84 -40.50
N PRO A 934 -1.84 -3.88 -41.34
CA PRO A 934 -0.80 -4.75 -41.88
C PRO A 934 0.07 -4.09 -42.94
N PHE A 935 1.36 -4.46 -42.95
CA PHE A 935 2.38 -3.92 -43.86
C PHE A 935 2.04 -4.15 -45.34
N VAL A 936 2.43 -3.20 -46.20
CA VAL A 936 2.24 -3.24 -47.66
C VAL A 936 3.56 -2.92 -48.38
N ASP A 937 4.04 -3.84 -49.21
CA ASP A 937 5.34 -3.75 -49.92
C ASP A 937 5.39 -2.69 -51.03
N THR A 938 4.23 -2.21 -51.48
CA THR A 938 4.09 -1.07 -52.40
C THR A 938 4.05 0.29 -51.70
N ASN A 939 4.15 0.35 -50.36
CA ASN A 939 4.26 1.61 -49.63
C ASN A 939 5.62 2.28 -49.92
N THR A 940 5.62 3.61 -49.98
CA THR A 940 6.81 4.43 -50.26
C THR A 940 6.83 5.63 -49.33
N VAL A 941 7.96 5.90 -48.69
CA VAL A 941 8.12 7.03 -47.77
C VAL A 941 9.07 8.05 -48.39
N PRO A 942 8.62 9.28 -48.70
CA PRO A 942 9.52 10.36 -49.11
C PRO A 942 10.44 10.76 -47.96
N LEU A 943 11.71 11.01 -48.27
CA LEU A 943 12.73 11.40 -47.30
C LEU A 943 13.37 12.72 -47.74
N GLY A 944 13.51 13.65 -46.80
CA GLY A 944 14.30 14.86 -46.97
C GLY A 944 15.65 14.78 -46.25
N VAL A 945 16.64 15.49 -46.78
CA VAL A 945 17.89 15.75 -46.07
C VAL A 945 18.22 17.24 -46.08
N GLU A 946 18.78 17.72 -44.98
CA GLU A 946 19.36 19.05 -44.84
C GLU A 946 20.86 18.92 -44.58
N LEU A 947 21.68 19.70 -45.29
CA LEU A 947 23.14 19.59 -45.30
C LEU A 947 23.79 20.97 -45.10
N THR A 948 24.59 21.14 -44.05
CA THR A 948 25.29 22.41 -43.77
C THR A 948 26.42 22.74 -44.74
N GLN A 949 26.98 21.74 -45.43
CA GLN A 949 28.18 21.88 -46.27
C GLN A 949 28.10 21.01 -47.53
N SER A 950 28.88 21.34 -48.55
CA SER A 950 29.04 20.48 -49.73
C SER A 950 30.09 19.40 -49.45
N GLY A 951 29.74 18.13 -49.63
CA GLY A 951 30.59 17.00 -49.22
C GLY A 951 30.08 15.64 -49.67
N ILE A 952 30.73 14.58 -49.17
CA ILE A 952 30.28 13.20 -49.35
C ILE A 952 29.46 12.78 -48.12
N TYR A 953 28.28 12.24 -48.37
CA TYR A 953 27.33 11.80 -47.35
C TYR A 953 26.90 10.36 -47.62
N THR A 954 26.53 9.64 -46.56
CA THR A 954 26.10 8.25 -46.66
C THR A 954 24.79 8.04 -45.90
N ILE A 955 23.81 7.42 -46.56
CA ILE A 955 22.58 6.90 -45.94
C ILE A 955 22.72 5.40 -45.74
N ALA A 956 22.42 4.93 -44.53
CA ALA A 956 22.49 3.53 -44.13
C ALA A 956 21.24 3.11 -43.33
N ILE A 957 21.03 1.80 -43.18
CA ILE A 957 20.16 1.28 -42.12
C ILE A 957 20.99 1.31 -40.83
N GLY A 958 20.55 2.09 -39.83
CA GLY A 958 21.16 2.12 -38.50
C GLY A 958 20.80 0.88 -37.69
N ASN A 959 19.52 0.51 -37.67
CA ASN A 959 19.00 -0.69 -37.01
C ASN A 959 17.63 -1.11 -37.60
N VAL A 960 17.17 -2.32 -37.24
CA VAL A 960 15.80 -2.82 -37.52
C VAL A 960 15.25 -3.62 -36.34
N LYS A 961 13.93 -3.54 -36.10
CA LYS A 961 13.19 -4.43 -35.17
C LYS A 961 11.94 -4.97 -35.87
N GLY A 962 11.41 -6.10 -35.37
CA GLY A 962 10.27 -6.81 -35.96
C GLY A 962 10.66 -7.89 -36.97
N SER A 963 9.86 -8.96 -37.03
CA SER A 963 10.10 -10.18 -37.82
C SER A 963 10.46 -9.90 -39.29
N LEU A 964 9.58 -9.20 -40.00
CA LEU A 964 9.66 -8.85 -41.43
C LEU A 964 11.01 -8.21 -41.80
N PHE A 965 11.54 -7.35 -40.91
CA PHE A 965 12.78 -6.64 -41.14
C PHE A 965 14.03 -7.38 -40.59
N VAL A 966 13.91 -8.10 -39.48
CA VAL A 966 15.02 -8.86 -38.86
C VAL A 966 15.35 -10.13 -39.65
N ASP A 967 14.33 -10.94 -39.99
CA ASP A 967 14.49 -12.21 -40.72
C ASP A 967 14.81 -12.02 -42.22
N ARG A 968 14.86 -10.75 -42.66
CA ARG A 968 15.21 -10.31 -44.02
C ARG A 968 14.23 -10.76 -45.12
N GLU A 969 12.99 -11.08 -44.75
CA GLU A 969 11.93 -11.40 -45.72
C GLU A 969 11.65 -10.21 -46.66
N GLN A 970 11.67 -8.98 -46.11
CA GLN A 970 11.42 -7.77 -46.88
C GLN A 970 12.72 -7.04 -47.27
N ALA A 971 12.95 -6.83 -48.57
CA ALA A 971 14.01 -5.96 -49.08
C ALA A 971 13.72 -4.47 -48.76
N ILE A 972 14.78 -3.66 -48.63
CA ILE A 972 14.69 -2.24 -48.24
C ILE A 972 15.58 -1.43 -49.20
N TYR A 973 14.96 -0.60 -50.03
CA TYR A 973 15.63 0.18 -51.08
C TYR A 973 15.53 1.68 -50.84
N LEU A 974 16.57 2.41 -51.23
CA LEU A 974 16.56 3.85 -51.40
C LEU A 974 16.53 4.17 -52.90
N GLU A 975 15.57 4.96 -53.36
CA GLU A 975 15.64 5.65 -54.65
C GLU A 975 16.27 7.04 -54.45
N ASP A 976 17.28 7.35 -55.26
CA ASP A 976 17.78 8.71 -55.50
C ASP A 976 17.19 9.18 -56.83
N THR A 977 16.23 10.11 -56.78
CA THR A 977 15.44 10.56 -57.93
C THR A 977 16.28 11.43 -58.89
N TYR A 978 17.29 12.12 -58.38
CA TYR A 978 18.16 13.03 -59.13
C TYR A 978 19.13 12.27 -60.06
N THR A 979 19.61 11.11 -59.60
CA THR A 979 20.46 10.19 -60.37
C THR A 979 19.67 9.07 -61.04
N ASN A 980 18.39 8.91 -60.68
CA ASN A 980 17.51 7.80 -61.09
C ASN A 980 18.13 6.43 -60.76
N VAL A 981 18.73 6.32 -59.57
CA VAL A 981 19.33 5.11 -59.01
C VAL A 981 18.41 4.53 -57.96
N THR A 982 18.31 3.21 -57.90
CA THR A 982 17.64 2.51 -56.79
C THR A 982 18.61 1.49 -56.20
N HIS A 983 18.87 1.61 -54.90
CA HIS A 983 19.95 0.95 -54.20
C HIS A 983 19.42 0.13 -53.03
N ASP A 984 19.91 -1.11 -52.87
CA ASP A 984 19.54 -2.00 -51.77
C ASP A 984 20.36 -1.67 -50.51
N LEU A 985 19.71 -1.05 -49.53
CA LEU A 985 20.35 -0.65 -48.26
C LEU A 985 20.76 -1.86 -47.40
N ARG A 986 20.22 -3.07 -47.65
CA ARG A 986 20.68 -4.30 -46.99
C ARG A 986 21.95 -4.86 -47.61
N ALA A 987 22.29 -4.48 -48.85
CA ALA A 987 23.50 -4.92 -49.54
C ALA A 987 24.72 -4.05 -49.18
N SER A 988 24.53 -2.73 -49.12
CA SER A 988 25.51 -1.77 -48.56
C SER A 988 24.82 -0.45 -48.21
N PRO A 989 25.45 0.44 -47.44
CA PRO A 989 25.08 1.85 -47.41
C PRO A 989 25.07 2.48 -48.81
N TYR A 990 24.32 3.56 -48.99
CA TYR A 990 24.28 4.39 -50.19
C TYR A 990 25.07 5.68 -49.96
N THR A 991 26.14 5.89 -50.73
CA THR A 991 27.00 7.08 -50.64
C THR A 991 26.75 8.02 -51.81
N PHE A 992 26.57 9.31 -51.52
CA PHE A 992 26.28 10.35 -52.50
C PHE A 992 27.06 11.64 -52.24
N THR A 993 27.13 12.51 -53.25
CA THR A 993 27.60 13.89 -53.08
C THR A 993 26.41 14.81 -52.85
N GLY A 994 26.49 15.64 -51.81
CA GLY A 994 25.53 16.70 -51.50
C GLY A 994 26.18 18.08 -51.67
N GLU A 995 25.36 19.09 -51.93
CA GLU A 995 25.72 20.49 -51.76
C GLU A 995 25.02 21.04 -50.50
N ALA A 996 25.49 22.17 -49.96
CA ALA A 996 24.83 22.78 -48.81
C ALA A 996 23.40 23.24 -49.16
N GLY A 997 22.40 22.83 -48.37
CA GLY A 997 20.98 23.11 -48.61
C GLY A 997 20.05 21.98 -48.18
N GLU A 998 18.77 22.13 -48.55
CA GLU A 998 17.67 21.21 -48.22
C GLU A 998 17.16 20.48 -49.49
N PHE A 999 16.86 19.18 -49.39
CA PHE A 999 16.54 18.32 -50.53
C PHE A 999 15.35 17.38 -50.22
N ASN A 1000 14.12 17.88 -50.34
CA ASN A 1000 12.88 17.15 -49.99
C ASN A 1000 12.32 16.23 -51.08
N ASP A 1001 12.78 16.37 -52.33
CA ASP A 1001 12.31 15.59 -53.50
C ASP A 1001 13.32 14.55 -53.99
N ARG A 1002 14.50 14.46 -53.34
CA ARG A 1002 15.63 13.65 -53.80
C ARG A 1002 15.53 12.16 -53.43
N PHE A 1003 14.97 11.82 -52.27
CA PHE A 1003 15.06 10.47 -51.72
C PHE A 1003 13.69 9.84 -51.43
N VAL A 1004 13.55 8.55 -51.76
CA VAL A 1004 12.34 7.76 -51.44
C VAL A 1004 12.73 6.38 -50.94
N LEU A 1005 12.30 6.04 -49.72
CA LEU A 1005 12.35 4.69 -49.16
C LEU A 1005 11.26 3.84 -49.80
N ARG A 1006 11.59 2.61 -50.23
CA ARG A 1006 10.62 1.63 -50.75
C ARG A 1006 11.05 0.20 -50.53
N TYR A 1007 10.10 -0.72 -50.64
CA TYR A 1007 10.30 -2.13 -50.30
C TYR A 1007 10.30 -3.04 -51.53
N THR A 1008 9.85 -2.54 -52.68
CA THR A 1008 9.95 -3.19 -53.99
C THR A 1008 11.07 -2.57 -54.83
N PRO A 1009 11.79 -3.36 -55.65
CA PRO A 1009 12.78 -2.82 -56.58
C PRO A 1009 12.09 -2.01 -57.67
N SER A 1010 12.68 -0.88 -58.07
CA SER A 1010 12.05 0.05 -59.01
C SER A 1010 11.68 -0.60 -60.35
N VAL A 1011 10.39 -0.54 -60.68
CA VAL A 1011 9.85 -0.98 -61.96
C VAL A 1011 10.31 -0.01 -63.05
N THR A 1012 11.48 -0.29 -63.63
CA THR A 1012 12.00 0.48 -64.76
C THR A 1012 11.06 0.36 -65.97
N LEU A 1013 10.27 1.41 -66.21
CA LEU A 1013 9.41 1.58 -67.39
C LEU A 1013 10.27 1.84 -68.65
N SER A 1014 11.07 0.85 -69.04
CA SER A 1014 12.08 0.98 -70.11
C SER A 1014 12.11 -0.19 -71.11
N VAL A 1015 11.15 -1.13 -71.03
CA VAL A 1015 10.93 -2.14 -72.09
C VAL A 1015 9.48 -2.14 -72.57
N ASN A 1016 8.50 -2.36 -71.69
CA ASN A 1016 7.11 -2.57 -72.09
C ASN A 1016 6.46 -1.35 -72.75
N GLU A 1017 6.61 -0.13 -72.20
CA GLU A 1017 5.99 1.06 -72.80
C GLU A 1017 6.63 1.44 -74.14
N ASN A 1018 7.97 1.39 -74.22
CA ASN A 1018 8.69 1.70 -75.46
C ASN A 1018 8.37 0.66 -76.55
N SER A 1019 8.22 -0.62 -76.17
CA SER A 1019 7.74 -1.68 -77.05
C SER A 1019 6.27 -1.48 -77.44
N ALA A 1020 5.42 -0.99 -76.53
CA ALA A 1020 4.01 -0.71 -76.80
C ALA A 1020 3.80 0.51 -77.71
N LEU A 1021 4.63 1.55 -77.62
CA LEU A 1021 4.61 2.70 -78.52
C LEU A 1021 5.08 2.33 -79.93
N ASN A 1022 6.08 1.44 -80.05
CA ASN A 1022 6.68 1.05 -81.32
C ASN A 1022 6.08 -0.22 -81.98
N THR A 1023 5.17 -0.92 -81.30
CA THR A 1023 4.47 -2.10 -81.86
C THR A 1023 3.05 -1.74 -82.30
N PHE A 1024 2.74 -2.05 -83.55
CA PHE A 1024 1.46 -1.79 -84.20
C PHE A 1024 0.82 -3.10 -84.62
N ALA A 1025 -0.49 -3.22 -84.41
CA ALA A 1025 -1.27 -4.38 -84.84
C ALA A 1025 -2.68 -3.92 -85.26
N TYR A 1026 -3.14 -4.38 -86.42
CA TYR A 1026 -4.47 -4.05 -86.96
C TYR A 1026 -4.94 -5.09 -87.96
N VAL A 1027 -6.24 -5.06 -88.29
CA VAL A 1027 -6.84 -5.88 -89.35
C VAL A 1027 -7.35 -4.97 -90.46
N SER A 1028 -7.13 -5.33 -91.72
CA SER A 1028 -7.61 -4.60 -92.89
C SER A 1028 -7.74 -5.54 -94.09
N ASN A 1029 -8.80 -5.40 -94.90
CA ASN A 1029 -9.05 -6.25 -96.08
C ASN A 1029 -8.97 -7.77 -95.80
N ALA A 1030 -9.42 -8.21 -94.61
CA ALA A 1030 -9.31 -9.58 -94.10
C ALA A 1030 -7.87 -10.12 -93.93
N MET A 1031 -6.88 -9.24 -93.83
CA MET A 1031 -5.50 -9.53 -93.40
C MET A 1031 -5.26 -8.93 -92.01
N PHE A 1032 -4.57 -9.68 -91.16
CA PHE A 1032 -4.02 -9.22 -89.88
C PHE A 1032 -2.55 -8.89 -90.07
N HIS A 1033 -2.18 -7.70 -89.60
CA HIS A 1033 -0.87 -7.10 -89.74
C HIS A 1033 -0.30 -6.80 -88.36
N VAL A 1034 0.94 -7.22 -88.11
CA VAL A 1034 1.74 -6.86 -86.92
C VAL A 1034 3.10 -6.36 -87.35
N LYS A 1035 3.57 -5.28 -86.71
CA LYS A 1035 4.92 -4.76 -86.89
C LYS A 1035 5.46 -4.19 -85.57
N SER A 1036 6.73 -4.46 -85.27
CA SER A 1036 7.46 -3.92 -84.12
C SER A 1036 8.82 -3.37 -84.55
N ASN A 1037 9.57 -2.80 -83.61
CA ASN A 1037 11.00 -2.50 -83.77
C ASN A 1037 11.90 -3.67 -83.29
N SER A 1038 11.39 -4.54 -82.41
CA SER A 1038 12.03 -5.80 -81.99
C SER A 1038 11.53 -6.98 -82.82
N ASN A 1039 12.15 -8.16 -82.69
CA ASN A 1039 11.63 -9.35 -83.37
C ASN A 1039 10.43 -9.94 -82.61
N LEU A 1040 9.55 -10.59 -83.35
CA LEU A 1040 8.36 -11.26 -82.86
C LEU A 1040 8.73 -12.70 -82.49
N ASP A 1041 8.29 -13.17 -81.32
CA ASP A 1041 8.46 -14.56 -80.83
C ASP A 1041 7.15 -15.34 -81.01
N ALA A 1042 6.04 -14.79 -80.50
CA ALA A 1042 4.71 -15.37 -80.68
C ALA A 1042 3.59 -14.32 -80.65
N ILE A 1043 2.45 -14.63 -81.27
CA ILE A 1043 1.27 -13.76 -81.30
C ILE A 1043 0.02 -14.57 -80.97
N GLU A 1044 -0.60 -14.25 -79.83
CA GLU A 1044 -1.80 -14.92 -79.31
C GLU A 1044 -3.02 -14.02 -79.48
N ILE A 1045 -4.08 -14.52 -80.11
CA ILE A 1045 -5.33 -13.79 -80.35
C ILE A 1045 -6.43 -14.34 -79.45
N PHE A 1046 -7.15 -13.46 -78.77
CA PHE A 1046 -8.25 -13.78 -77.86
C PHE A 1046 -9.55 -13.05 -78.26
N ASP A 1047 -10.71 -13.64 -77.96
CA ASP A 1047 -11.99 -12.93 -78.01
C ASP A 1047 -12.23 -12.08 -76.74
N MET A 1048 -13.32 -11.31 -76.73
CA MET A 1048 -13.71 -10.47 -75.59
C MET A 1048 -14.00 -11.23 -74.28
N ASN A 1049 -14.15 -12.56 -74.31
CA ASN A 1049 -14.34 -13.39 -73.12
C ASN A 1049 -13.02 -13.99 -72.61
N GLY A 1050 -11.88 -13.56 -73.17
CA GLY A 1050 -10.55 -14.09 -72.83
C GLY A 1050 -10.27 -15.48 -73.41
N LYS A 1051 -11.13 -16.00 -74.29
CA LYS A 1051 -10.88 -17.29 -74.93
C LYS A 1051 -9.87 -17.12 -76.07
N GLN A 1052 -8.78 -17.88 -76.01
CA GLN A 1052 -7.79 -17.96 -77.08
C GLN A 1052 -8.41 -18.54 -78.36
N ILE A 1053 -8.23 -17.81 -79.46
CA ILE A 1053 -8.76 -18.11 -80.79
C ILE A 1053 -7.67 -18.73 -81.68
N ILE A 1054 -6.44 -18.21 -81.63
CA ILE A 1054 -5.27 -18.75 -82.33
C ILE A 1054 -3.97 -18.30 -81.64
N ASN A 1055 -2.88 -19.04 -81.89
CA ASN A 1055 -1.51 -18.65 -81.57
C ASN A 1055 -0.66 -18.82 -82.84
N TYR A 1056 0.27 -17.90 -83.08
CA TYR A 1056 1.28 -17.97 -84.14
C TYR A 1056 2.67 -17.89 -83.50
N THR A 1057 3.44 -18.98 -83.54
CA THR A 1057 4.87 -18.98 -83.23
C THR A 1057 5.65 -18.45 -84.43
N ILE A 1058 6.69 -17.64 -84.21
CA ILE A 1058 7.49 -16.99 -85.25
C ILE A 1058 8.92 -17.52 -85.19
N GLU A 1059 9.33 -18.34 -86.16
CA GLU A 1059 10.64 -19.01 -86.15
C GLU A 1059 11.77 -18.22 -86.83
N ASP A 1060 11.44 -17.20 -87.64
CA ASP A 1060 12.36 -16.54 -88.59
C ASP A 1060 13.05 -15.26 -88.05
N ASN A 1061 12.92 -14.91 -86.76
CA ASN A 1061 13.43 -13.65 -86.17
C ASN A 1061 13.02 -12.40 -86.99
N THR A 1062 11.72 -12.22 -87.25
CA THR A 1062 11.21 -11.07 -88.02
C THR A 1062 10.55 -10.03 -87.13
N ASN A 1063 10.61 -8.75 -87.52
CA ASN A 1063 9.90 -7.66 -86.84
C ASN A 1063 8.53 -7.32 -87.46
N SER A 1064 8.03 -8.18 -88.35
CA SER A 1064 6.71 -8.04 -88.99
C SER A 1064 6.09 -9.40 -89.30
N PHE A 1065 4.76 -9.49 -89.17
CA PHE A 1065 3.95 -10.68 -89.44
C PHE A 1065 2.64 -10.29 -90.12
N ASP A 1066 2.31 -10.96 -91.22
CA ASP A 1066 1.12 -10.73 -92.03
C ASP A 1066 0.41 -12.07 -92.31
N THR A 1067 -0.88 -12.19 -92.01
CA THR A 1067 -1.65 -13.43 -92.25
C THR A 1067 -3.14 -13.17 -92.51
N GLN A 1068 -3.86 -14.15 -93.06
CA GLN A 1068 -5.29 -14.00 -93.34
C GLN A 1068 -6.13 -14.11 -92.05
N PHE A 1069 -6.90 -13.08 -91.74
CA PHE A 1069 -7.72 -12.99 -90.53
C PHE A 1069 -9.17 -13.41 -90.81
N ALA A 1070 -9.36 -14.69 -91.13
CA ALA A 1070 -10.65 -15.26 -91.54
C ALA A 1070 -11.62 -15.53 -90.36
N PHE A 1071 -11.66 -14.63 -89.37
CA PHE A 1071 -12.55 -14.72 -88.21
C PHE A 1071 -13.81 -13.86 -88.41
N ALA A 1072 -14.77 -13.96 -87.48
CA ALA A 1072 -16.01 -13.18 -87.54
C ALA A 1072 -15.75 -11.68 -87.31
N ASN A 1073 -16.66 -10.82 -87.75
CA ASN A 1073 -16.59 -9.39 -87.44
C ASN A 1073 -16.76 -9.16 -85.94
N GLY A 1074 -15.89 -8.36 -85.33
CA GLY A 1074 -15.86 -8.19 -83.88
C GLY A 1074 -14.57 -7.57 -83.33
N ILE A 1075 -14.52 -7.49 -82.00
CA ILE A 1075 -13.36 -7.03 -81.24
C ILE A 1075 -12.55 -8.24 -80.80
N TYR A 1076 -11.23 -8.18 -81.02
CA TYR A 1076 -10.27 -9.18 -80.55
C TYR A 1076 -9.14 -8.50 -79.79
N ILE A 1077 -8.40 -9.27 -79.00
CA ILE A 1077 -7.21 -8.82 -78.28
C ILE A 1077 -6.03 -9.65 -78.78
N ALA A 1078 -4.98 -8.97 -79.27
CA ALA A 1078 -3.70 -9.60 -79.62
C ALA A 1078 -2.70 -9.36 -78.49
N ALA A 1079 -2.12 -10.42 -77.94
CA ALA A 1079 -0.93 -10.36 -77.09
C ALA A 1079 0.28 -10.75 -77.94
N ILE A 1080 1.22 -9.82 -78.11
CA ILE A 1080 2.37 -9.94 -79.00
C ILE A 1080 3.61 -10.08 -78.12
N LYS A 1081 4.24 -11.25 -78.16
CA LYS A 1081 5.47 -11.59 -77.43
C LYS A 1081 6.67 -11.24 -78.31
N LEU A 1082 7.61 -10.51 -77.77
CA LEU A 1082 8.82 -10.06 -78.47
C LEU A 1082 10.04 -10.88 -77.99
N ASP A 1083 11.08 -10.94 -78.82
CA ASP A 1083 12.32 -11.69 -78.55
C ASP A 1083 13.05 -11.27 -77.26
N ASN A 1084 12.84 -10.04 -76.80
CA ASN A 1084 13.32 -9.52 -75.52
C ASN A 1084 12.46 -9.93 -74.29
N GLY A 1085 11.46 -10.79 -74.47
CA GLY A 1085 10.56 -11.28 -73.40
C GLY A 1085 9.40 -10.34 -73.04
N SER A 1086 9.30 -9.16 -73.65
CA SER A 1086 8.17 -8.25 -73.41
C SER A 1086 6.90 -8.71 -74.12
N VAL A 1087 5.74 -8.34 -73.56
CA VAL A 1087 4.42 -8.69 -74.09
C VAL A 1087 3.59 -7.43 -74.30
N VAL A 1088 3.24 -7.15 -75.56
CA VAL A 1088 2.47 -5.97 -75.96
C VAL A 1088 1.04 -6.36 -76.32
N THR A 1089 0.07 -5.82 -75.60
CA THR A 1089 -1.36 -6.05 -75.86
C THR A 1089 -1.94 -4.99 -76.80
N LYS A 1090 -2.69 -5.40 -77.83
CA LYS A 1090 -3.35 -4.53 -78.81
C LYS A 1090 -4.78 -4.97 -79.07
N LYS A 1091 -5.71 -4.01 -79.09
CA LYS A 1091 -7.12 -4.23 -79.48
C LYS A 1091 -7.24 -4.21 -81.00
N LEU A 1092 -7.79 -5.29 -81.56
CA LEU A 1092 -8.13 -5.41 -82.98
C LEU A 1092 -9.64 -5.21 -83.19
N ILE A 1093 -10.00 -4.76 -84.39
CA ILE A 1093 -11.38 -4.68 -84.89
C ILE A 1093 -11.36 -5.27 -86.30
N ASN A 1094 -12.29 -6.20 -86.58
CA ASN A 1094 -12.48 -6.90 -87.86
C ASN A 1094 -13.94 -6.72 -88.32
#